data_AF-A0A812SK93-F1
#
_entry.id   AF-A0A812SK93-F1
#
_cell.length_a   1.000
_cell.length_b   1.000
_cell.length_c   1.000
_cell.angle_alpha   90.00
_cell.angle_beta   90.00
_cell.angle_gamma   90.00
#
_symmetry.space_group_name_H-M   'P 1'
#
loop_
_entity.id
_entity.type
_entity.pdbx_description
1 polymer ?
#
loop_
_entity_poly.entity_id
_entity_poly.type
_entity_poly.pdbx_seq_one_letter_code
_entity_poly.pdbx_strand_id
1 'polypeptide(L)'
;MVPAVPGTKLIILCSPGNPTGGVLGFVLTREDLDCAAEIAKACNSWVLSDEIYSRLVFDGNPDSIALREDMLKRTVILDGCSKAFAMTGWRLGFGLFPEELVEPAKNLAINSWTCLPPFVAAGAETALATPEEVMAPMRSEYKARRDLVYEKLSGTPGISVAVCPAGAMYLLANVTGTGLSSGEFADRLLQEQGVAVLDGNFFGAGGDGLIRKGHAEFVLNSGRALAEQEKKFQACGVQARTQHLMTASLLSGALAFDAWMLLRQSSVDGFGTTYVYTFCIVLPRYLERHPAAMRGWSTLVIYVLDPRSFAWPEETERMGAFRARFLWESLLALRADLQRLGSDLVLRTGKPEEVLPDLLPPGSALITQEEVTAEERAVDQRLRSRLETVKVDVEHCWGSTLFHIEDLPFDPANLPESFTVFKNTLAPELKCACNAIPPEYLDLPKPKTSLSIRPCMPELELGSLPLSAVFCKDVGHPPSWADMPLPSSQSGDDLPAAPLFKGGERAGLHRLEYYFSGPLATYAETKNNMLDADASSKLSPWLAHGCLSPRRVFEALRKHEMQAATASSYWLLFALLVRDFFRFVAVKHGSRIFHGAGISGKRLDWSGGDEEFAMWTTGQTGYPLVDGNMRELKQTGWMSNRGRQNVASFLIWDLQVDWRRGARWFEANLIDYDVTSNWCNWVAAAGLTGGRINKFNVVKQSHQYDPSGRYLRKWLPELSSLTDEEIHEPWKLAPERQHLVHDYPRPCVDPGKFAFAVKQAAGAREKAGKPLKLASTPLHPLRESSMRPWHKPAS
;
A
#
# COMPACT_ATOMS: atom_id res chain seq x y z
N MET A 1 -51.50 -22.22 -11.15
CA MET A 1 -50.74 -23.38 -11.68
C MET A 1 -50.09 -22.98 -12.99
N VAL A 2 -48.81 -23.31 -13.17
CA VAL A 2 -48.16 -23.29 -14.50
C VAL A 2 -48.60 -24.57 -15.24
N PRO A 3 -49.03 -24.51 -16.52
CA PRO A 3 -49.40 -25.71 -17.25
C PRO A 3 -48.20 -26.64 -17.45
N ALA A 4 -48.38 -27.93 -17.18
CA ALA A 4 -47.38 -28.96 -17.41
C ALA A 4 -46.97 -29.00 -18.90
N VAL A 5 -45.71 -28.70 -19.21
CA VAL A 5 -45.19 -28.73 -20.58
C VAL A 5 -44.92 -30.19 -20.98
N PRO A 6 -45.60 -30.74 -22.00
CA PRO A 6 -45.43 -32.14 -22.38
C PRO A 6 -43.99 -32.48 -22.76
N GLY A 7 -43.47 -33.58 -22.23
CA GLY A 7 -42.10 -34.04 -22.50
C GLY A 7 -41.01 -33.50 -21.57
N THR A 8 -41.35 -32.64 -20.59
CA THR A 8 -40.42 -32.14 -19.56
C THR A 8 -39.65 -33.28 -18.89
N LYS A 9 -38.31 -33.18 -18.85
CA LYS A 9 -37.43 -34.21 -18.26
C LYS A 9 -36.86 -33.85 -16.90
N LEU A 10 -36.69 -32.55 -16.64
CA LEU A 10 -36.16 -32.02 -15.40
C LEU A 10 -36.97 -30.78 -15.00
N ILE A 11 -37.36 -30.71 -13.73
CA ILE A 11 -37.92 -29.51 -13.10
C ILE A 11 -36.85 -29.00 -12.13
N ILE A 12 -36.53 -27.71 -12.18
CA ILE A 12 -35.55 -27.09 -11.27
C ILE A 12 -36.31 -26.21 -10.29
N LEU A 13 -36.08 -26.44 -8.99
CA LEU A 13 -36.60 -25.64 -7.88
C LEU A 13 -35.42 -24.97 -7.17
N CYS A 14 -35.64 -23.79 -6.61
CA CYS A 14 -34.66 -23.06 -5.80
C CYS A 14 -35.40 -22.47 -4.60
N SER A 15 -35.26 -23.08 -3.42
CA SER A 15 -36.04 -22.77 -2.23
C SER A 15 -35.26 -23.09 -0.96
N PRO A 16 -34.97 -22.10 -0.07
CA PRO A 16 -35.21 -20.67 -0.24
C PRO A 16 -34.46 -20.06 -1.43
N GLY A 17 -35.15 -19.23 -2.22
CA GLY A 17 -34.68 -18.82 -3.55
C GLY A 17 -33.77 -17.59 -3.60
N ASN A 18 -32.84 -17.57 -4.55
CA ASN A 18 -32.17 -16.34 -5.03
C ASN A 18 -32.75 -16.02 -6.42
N PRO A 19 -33.28 -14.80 -6.68
CA PRO A 19 -33.00 -13.54 -5.97
C PRO A 19 -34.01 -13.11 -4.88
N THR A 20 -35.13 -13.81 -4.72
CA THR A 20 -36.29 -13.29 -3.97
C THR A 20 -36.25 -13.48 -2.46
N GLY A 21 -35.50 -14.47 -1.95
CA GLY A 21 -35.60 -14.97 -0.57
C GLY A 21 -36.95 -15.64 -0.25
N GLY A 22 -37.75 -15.94 -1.27
CA GLY A 22 -39.01 -16.66 -1.14
C GLY A 22 -38.77 -18.13 -0.77
N VAL A 23 -39.72 -18.72 -0.03
CA VAL A 23 -39.70 -20.13 0.40
C VAL A 23 -41.00 -20.77 -0.07
N LEU A 24 -40.88 -21.77 -0.95
CA LEU A 24 -42.01 -22.57 -1.41
C LEU A 24 -42.65 -23.29 -0.21
N GLY A 25 -43.97 -23.35 -0.14
CA GLY A 25 -44.68 -23.93 1.00
C GLY A 25 -44.92 -22.96 2.17
N PHE A 26 -44.28 -21.80 2.21
CA PHE A 26 -44.46 -20.78 3.27
C PHE A 26 -44.92 -19.42 2.74
N VAL A 27 -44.39 -18.96 1.61
CA VAL A 27 -44.61 -17.60 1.08
C VAL A 27 -45.80 -17.52 0.10
N LEU A 28 -46.19 -18.63 -0.53
CA LEU A 28 -47.22 -18.70 -1.57
C LEU A 28 -48.29 -19.79 -1.34
N THR A 29 -48.48 -20.20 -0.06
CA THR A 29 -49.24 -21.35 0.47
C THR A 29 -48.42 -22.66 0.59
N ARG A 30 -48.89 -23.59 1.42
CA ARG A 30 -48.28 -24.93 1.60
C ARG A 30 -48.32 -25.79 0.33
N GLU A 31 -49.27 -25.50 -0.54
CA GLU A 31 -49.67 -26.32 -1.68
C GLU A 31 -48.66 -26.28 -2.84
N ASP A 32 -47.68 -25.36 -2.83
CA ASP A 32 -46.67 -25.23 -3.90
C ASP A 32 -45.83 -26.49 -4.11
N LEU A 33 -45.29 -27.07 -3.01
CA LEU A 33 -44.42 -28.24 -3.08
C LEU A 33 -45.20 -29.51 -3.43
N ASP A 34 -46.47 -29.58 -3.01
CA ASP A 34 -47.40 -30.65 -3.37
C ASP A 34 -47.78 -30.55 -4.86
N CYS A 35 -48.11 -29.35 -5.33
CA CYS A 35 -48.40 -29.07 -6.74
C CYS A 35 -47.19 -29.33 -7.65
N ALA A 36 -45.98 -28.94 -7.23
CA ALA A 36 -44.74 -29.26 -7.92
C ALA A 36 -44.47 -30.78 -7.95
N ALA A 37 -44.79 -31.51 -6.86
CA ALA A 37 -44.70 -32.96 -6.81
C ALA A 37 -45.70 -33.64 -7.77
N GLU A 38 -46.95 -33.19 -7.83
CA GLU A 38 -47.94 -33.69 -8.78
C GLU A 38 -47.55 -33.40 -10.23
N ILE A 39 -47.07 -32.20 -10.55
CA ILE A 39 -46.57 -31.88 -11.90
C ILE A 39 -45.37 -32.78 -12.25
N ALA A 40 -44.43 -32.97 -11.33
CA ALA A 40 -43.28 -33.84 -11.54
C ALA A 40 -43.66 -35.32 -11.71
N LYS A 41 -44.73 -35.79 -11.06
CA LYS A 41 -45.29 -37.15 -11.24
C LYS A 41 -46.01 -37.26 -12.59
N ALA A 42 -46.91 -36.32 -12.91
CA ALA A 42 -47.68 -36.31 -14.14
C ALA A 42 -46.83 -36.19 -15.42
N CYS A 43 -45.72 -35.44 -15.37
CA CYS A 43 -44.76 -35.35 -16.47
C CYS A 43 -43.76 -36.52 -16.53
N ASN A 44 -43.70 -37.37 -15.50
CA ASN A 44 -42.59 -38.31 -15.24
C ASN A 44 -41.21 -37.64 -15.36
N SER A 45 -41.04 -36.54 -14.63
CA SER A 45 -39.82 -35.72 -14.61
C SER A 45 -38.98 -35.99 -13.36
N TRP A 46 -37.66 -35.84 -13.51
CA TRP A 46 -36.75 -35.63 -12.38
C TRP A 46 -36.94 -34.23 -11.79
N VAL A 47 -36.55 -34.05 -10.53
CA VAL A 47 -36.45 -32.75 -9.89
C VAL A 47 -35.01 -32.48 -9.46
N LEU A 48 -34.53 -31.26 -9.67
CA LEU A 48 -33.31 -30.72 -9.09
C LEU A 48 -33.71 -29.60 -8.10
N SER A 49 -33.51 -29.84 -6.81
CA SER A 49 -33.89 -28.93 -5.74
C SER A 49 -32.65 -28.21 -5.20
N ASP A 50 -32.47 -26.93 -5.53
CA ASP A 50 -31.45 -26.08 -4.92
C ASP A 50 -31.94 -25.59 -3.54
N GLU A 51 -31.41 -26.24 -2.51
CA GLU A 51 -31.77 -26.05 -1.10
C GLU A 51 -30.59 -25.47 -0.31
N ILE A 52 -29.63 -24.82 -0.99
CA ILE A 52 -28.42 -24.19 -0.43
C ILE A 52 -28.68 -23.13 0.65
N TYR A 53 -29.93 -22.66 0.77
CA TYR A 53 -30.39 -21.72 1.80
C TYR A 53 -31.35 -22.36 2.83
N SER A 54 -31.55 -23.67 2.82
CA SER A 54 -32.46 -24.42 3.73
C SER A 54 -32.23 -24.06 5.21
N ARG A 55 -30.97 -24.07 5.65
CA ARG A 55 -30.59 -23.67 7.03
C ARG A 55 -30.69 -22.16 7.28
N LEU A 56 -31.09 -21.35 6.30
CA LEU A 56 -31.36 -19.91 6.41
C LEU A 56 -32.83 -19.59 6.13
N VAL A 57 -33.75 -20.45 6.56
CA VAL A 57 -35.16 -20.11 6.78
C VAL A 57 -35.28 -19.33 8.11
N PHE A 58 -36.10 -18.27 8.12
CA PHE A 58 -36.28 -17.36 9.26
C PHE A 58 -37.64 -17.51 9.96
N ASP A 59 -38.67 -17.87 9.19
CA ASP A 59 -40.03 -18.07 9.69
C ASP A 59 -40.46 -19.51 9.36
N GLY A 60 -40.80 -20.28 10.39
CA GLY A 60 -41.10 -21.71 10.25
C GLY A 60 -39.86 -22.61 10.16
N ASN A 61 -40.06 -23.84 9.66
CA ASN A 61 -39.02 -24.84 9.46
C ASN A 61 -38.69 -24.96 7.96
N PRO A 62 -37.47 -25.37 7.57
CA PRO A 62 -37.20 -25.79 6.20
C PRO A 62 -38.09 -26.98 5.80
N ASP A 63 -38.57 -26.94 4.57
CA ASP A 63 -39.38 -27.98 3.93
C ASP A 63 -38.80 -28.28 2.54
N SER A 64 -38.87 -29.54 2.11
CA SER A 64 -38.29 -30.03 0.85
C SER A 64 -39.30 -30.87 0.09
N ILE A 65 -39.29 -30.74 -1.23
CA ILE A 65 -40.11 -31.58 -2.11
C ILE A 65 -39.78 -33.07 -1.93
N ALA A 66 -38.54 -33.42 -1.56
CA ALA A 66 -38.12 -34.81 -1.34
C ALA A 66 -38.85 -35.49 -0.17
N LEU A 67 -39.48 -34.73 0.74
CA LEU A 67 -40.31 -35.25 1.83
C LEU A 67 -41.73 -35.64 1.38
N ARG A 68 -42.12 -35.36 0.13
CA ARG A 68 -43.43 -35.74 -0.43
C ARG A 68 -43.42 -37.16 -0.97
N GLU A 69 -44.60 -37.77 -1.06
CA GLU A 69 -44.79 -39.14 -1.53
C GLU A 69 -44.17 -39.37 -2.92
N ASP A 70 -43.37 -40.43 -3.04
CA ASP A 70 -42.56 -40.81 -4.21
C ASP A 70 -41.60 -39.74 -4.78
N MET A 71 -41.37 -38.61 -4.08
CA MET A 71 -40.43 -37.58 -4.54
C MET A 71 -38.96 -37.88 -4.19
N LEU A 72 -38.67 -38.52 -3.05
CA LEU A 72 -37.29 -38.79 -2.62
C LEU A 72 -36.47 -39.56 -3.69
N LYS A 73 -37.06 -40.57 -4.33
CA LYS A 73 -36.42 -41.37 -5.39
C LYS A 73 -36.27 -40.63 -6.72
N ARG A 74 -36.82 -39.42 -6.84
CA ARG A 74 -36.93 -38.62 -8.07
C ARG A 74 -36.36 -37.21 -7.95
N THR A 75 -35.76 -36.89 -6.80
CA THR A 75 -35.22 -35.56 -6.49
C THR A 75 -33.73 -35.64 -6.24
N VAL A 76 -32.93 -34.88 -6.98
CA VAL A 76 -31.56 -34.53 -6.62
C VAL A 76 -31.62 -33.24 -5.78
N ILE A 77 -31.09 -33.25 -4.57
CA ILE A 77 -30.98 -32.04 -3.73
C ILE A 77 -29.56 -31.49 -3.86
N LEU A 78 -29.41 -30.17 -4.01
CA LEU A 78 -28.14 -29.45 -3.94
C LEU A 78 -28.10 -28.61 -2.65
N ASP A 79 -27.03 -28.74 -1.89
CA ASP A 79 -26.80 -28.06 -0.60
C ASP A 79 -25.28 -27.84 -0.40
N GLY A 80 -24.84 -27.22 0.69
CA GLY A 80 -23.41 -26.93 0.87
C GLY A 80 -23.06 -25.99 2.02
N CYS A 81 -21.83 -26.15 2.51
CA CYS A 81 -21.33 -25.33 3.62
C CYS A 81 -21.22 -23.83 3.29
N SER A 82 -21.26 -23.49 1.99
CA SER A 82 -21.05 -22.15 1.45
C SER A 82 -21.92 -21.05 2.06
N LYS A 83 -23.19 -21.33 2.44
CA LYS A 83 -24.11 -20.29 2.95
C LYS A 83 -24.35 -20.42 4.44
N ALA A 84 -24.76 -21.59 4.90
CA ALA A 84 -25.09 -21.86 6.31
C ALA A 84 -23.91 -21.68 7.28
N PHE A 85 -22.67 -21.82 6.79
CA PHE A 85 -21.44 -21.71 7.60
C PHE A 85 -20.49 -20.63 7.05
N ALA A 86 -21.00 -19.70 6.24
CA ALA A 86 -20.26 -18.61 5.58
C ALA A 86 -19.07 -19.03 4.69
N MET A 87 -18.93 -20.31 4.31
CA MET A 87 -17.78 -20.85 3.56
C MET A 87 -17.79 -20.52 2.05
N THR A 88 -18.41 -19.41 1.61
CA THR A 88 -18.60 -19.08 0.17
C THR A 88 -17.30 -19.12 -0.64
N GLY A 89 -16.20 -18.59 -0.08
CA GLY A 89 -14.89 -18.56 -0.70
C GLY A 89 -14.20 -19.93 -0.83
N TRP A 90 -14.68 -20.96 -0.12
CA TRP A 90 -14.12 -22.31 -0.12
C TRP A 90 -14.63 -23.15 -1.29
N ARG A 91 -15.62 -22.64 -2.04
CA ARG A 91 -16.17 -23.22 -3.28
C ARG A 91 -16.66 -24.68 -3.16
N LEU A 92 -17.20 -25.04 -2.00
CA LEU A 92 -17.78 -26.37 -1.76
C LEU A 92 -19.31 -26.35 -1.67
N GLY A 93 -19.92 -27.35 -2.31
CA GLY A 93 -21.26 -27.85 -2.07
C GLY A 93 -21.28 -29.38 -2.23
N PHE A 94 -22.42 -30.00 -1.95
CA PHE A 94 -22.67 -31.42 -2.13
C PHE A 94 -24.05 -31.64 -2.73
N GLY A 95 -24.29 -32.85 -3.25
CA GLY A 95 -25.60 -33.24 -3.76
C GLY A 95 -26.05 -34.56 -3.16
N LEU A 96 -27.33 -34.67 -2.83
CA LEU A 96 -27.99 -35.91 -2.48
C LEU A 96 -28.68 -36.43 -3.74
N PHE A 97 -28.27 -37.61 -4.22
CA PHE A 97 -28.73 -38.18 -5.49
C PHE A 97 -29.53 -39.47 -5.26
N PRO A 98 -30.60 -39.71 -6.03
CA PRO A 98 -31.17 -41.04 -6.21
C PRO A 98 -30.10 -42.04 -6.68
N GLU A 99 -30.16 -43.27 -6.19
CA GLU A 99 -29.07 -44.26 -6.29
C GLU A 99 -28.60 -44.50 -7.75
N GLU A 100 -29.53 -44.60 -8.70
CA GLU A 100 -29.25 -44.77 -10.12
C GLU A 100 -28.53 -43.57 -10.78
N LEU A 101 -28.59 -42.38 -10.18
CA LEU A 101 -27.91 -41.17 -10.64
C LEU A 101 -26.52 -40.96 -9.99
N VAL A 102 -26.19 -41.68 -8.92
CA VAL A 102 -24.92 -41.54 -8.19
C VAL A 102 -23.71 -41.84 -9.09
N GLU A 103 -23.73 -42.94 -9.83
CA GLU A 103 -22.59 -43.34 -10.66
C GLU A 103 -22.43 -42.47 -11.91
N PRO A 104 -23.49 -42.08 -12.65
CA PRO A 104 -23.41 -41.00 -13.64
C PRO A 104 -22.85 -39.69 -13.08
N ALA A 105 -23.29 -39.26 -11.90
CA ALA A 105 -22.82 -38.02 -11.27
C ALA A 105 -21.34 -38.07 -10.86
N LYS A 106 -20.85 -39.20 -10.32
CA LYS A 106 -19.41 -39.43 -10.08
C LYS A 106 -18.60 -39.34 -11.36
N ASN A 107 -19.04 -40.01 -12.43
CA ASN A 107 -18.32 -40.01 -13.70
C ASN A 107 -18.25 -38.60 -14.32
N LEU A 108 -19.33 -37.81 -14.23
CA LEU A 108 -19.29 -36.40 -14.60
C LEU A 108 -18.30 -35.60 -13.73
N ALA A 109 -18.34 -35.79 -12.41
CA ALA A 109 -17.47 -35.08 -11.46
C ALA A 109 -15.98 -35.38 -11.69
N ILE A 110 -15.59 -36.66 -11.82
CA ILE A 110 -14.19 -37.09 -12.03
C ILE A 110 -13.60 -36.47 -13.32
N ASN A 111 -14.43 -36.22 -14.33
CA ASN A 111 -14.01 -35.55 -15.57
C ASN A 111 -14.14 -34.01 -15.53
N SER A 112 -14.67 -33.43 -14.45
CA SER A 112 -14.90 -31.98 -14.30
C SER A 112 -13.95 -31.29 -13.31
N TRP A 113 -13.50 -32.00 -12.26
CA TRP A 113 -12.61 -31.45 -11.23
C TRP A 113 -11.74 -32.54 -10.58
N THR A 114 -10.44 -32.24 -10.42
CA THR A 114 -9.40 -33.23 -10.07
C THR A 114 -9.56 -33.86 -8.69
N CYS A 115 -9.74 -33.05 -7.65
CA CYS A 115 -9.94 -33.51 -6.27
C CYS A 115 -10.43 -32.37 -5.36
N LEU A 116 -11.02 -32.75 -4.21
CA LEU A 116 -11.32 -31.83 -3.12
C LEU A 116 -10.05 -31.60 -2.28
N PRO A 117 -9.58 -30.35 -2.04
CA PRO A 117 -8.39 -30.12 -1.22
C PRO A 117 -8.61 -30.59 0.23
N PRO A 118 -7.65 -31.32 0.86
CA PRO A 118 -7.86 -31.93 2.17
C PRO A 118 -8.27 -30.96 3.29
N PHE A 119 -7.77 -29.71 3.28
CA PHE A 119 -8.16 -28.70 4.25
C PHE A 119 -9.61 -28.23 4.06
N VAL A 120 -10.12 -28.22 2.82
CA VAL A 120 -11.52 -27.91 2.52
C VAL A 120 -12.43 -29.05 2.96
N ALA A 121 -12.00 -30.30 2.77
CA ALA A 121 -12.70 -31.47 3.28
C ALA A 121 -12.81 -31.45 4.82
N ALA A 122 -11.72 -31.23 5.54
CA ALA A 122 -11.72 -31.15 7.01
C ALA A 122 -12.57 -29.96 7.55
N GLY A 123 -12.53 -28.81 6.87
CA GLY A 123 -13.40 -27.68 7.19
C GLY A 123 -14.89 -28.00 6.97
N ALA A 124 -15.21 -28.76 5.92
CA ALA A 124 -16.57 -29.18 5.61
C ALA A 124 -17.10 -30.24 6.58
N GLU A 125 -16.27 -31.22 6.96
CA GLU A 125 -16.56 -32.20 8.01
C GLU A 125 -16.87 -31.50 9.33
N THR A 126 -16.03 -30.53 9.72
CA THR A 126 -16.25 -29.71 10.93
C THR A 126 -17.57 -28.93 10.85
N ALA A 127 -17.87 -28.32 9.70
CA ALA A 127 -19.13 -27.60 9.49
C ALA A 127 -20.35 -28.53 9.57
N LEU A 128 -20.34 -29.67 8.89
CA LEU A 128 -21.45 -30.63 8.88
C LEU A 128 -21.65 -31.34 10.22
N ALA A 129 -20.59 -31.47 11.04
CA ALA A 129 -20.67 -31.96 12.41
C ALA A 129 -21.05 -30.87 13.44
N THR A 130 -21.19 -29.60 13.04
CA THR A 130 -21.55 -28.50 13.94
C THR A 130 -23.05 -28.51 14.26
N PRO A 131 -23.46 -28.52 15.55
CA PRO A 131 -24.88 -28.52 15.93
C PRO A 131 -25.66 -27.29 15.42
N GLU A 132 -26.94 -27.49 15.10
CA GLU A 132 -27.85 -26.46 14.55
C GLU A 132 -28.01 -25.23 15.46
N GLU A 133 -27.87 -25.43 16.77
CA GLU A 133 -27.92 -24.40 17.80
C GLU A 133 -26.80 -23.36 17.62
N VAL A 134 -25.64 -23.77 17.08
CA VAL A 134 -24.50 -22.87 16.82
C VAL A 134 -24.82 -21.87 15.69
N MET A 135 -25.69 -22.25 14.75
CA MET A 135 -26.18 -21.34 13.71
C MET A 135 -27.30 -20.42 14.21
N ALA A 136 -28.00 -20.75 15.30
CA ALA A 136 -29.17 -19.99 15.77
C ALA A 136 -28.93 -18.48 15.98
N PRO A 137 -27.78 -18.01 16.53
CA PRO A 137 -27.49 -16.59 16.63
C PRO A 137 -27.39 -15.90 15.27
N MET A 138 -26.72 -16.54 14.29
CA MET A 138 -26.59 -16.00 12.93
C MET A 138 -27.94 -15.96 12.20
N ARG A 139 -28.76 -17.00 12.36
CA ARG A 139 -30.13 -17.05 11.81
C ARG A 139 -31.01 -15.94 12.39
N SER A 140 -30.90 -15.70 13.70
CA SER A 140 -31.66 -14.67 14.41
C SER A 140 -31.25 -13.25 13.98
N GLU A 141 -29.94 -13.02 13.85
CA GLU A 141 -29.37 -11.76 13.37
C GLU A 141 -29.74 -11.51 11.90
N TYR A 142 -29.64 -12.50 11.02
CA TYR A 142 -30.07 -12.38 9.62
C TYR A 142 -31.58 -12.16 9.48
N LYS A 143 -32.41 -12.79 10.33
CA LYS A 143 -33.85 -12.51 10.42
C LYS A 143 -34.11 -11.06 10.81
N ALA A 144 -33.49 -10.57 11.88
CA ALA A 144 -33.70 -9.20 12.35
C ALA A 144 -33.26 -8.16 11.30
N ARG A 145 -32.18 -8.45 10.55
CA ARG A 145 -31.79 -7.66 9.36
C ARG A 145 -32.83 -7.74 8.24
N ARG A 146 -33.37 -8.92 7.94
CA ARG A 146 -34.43 -9.14 6.94
C ARG A 146 -35.68 -8.33 7.27
N ASP A 147 -36.18 -8.48 8.50
CA ASP A 147 -37.37 -7.80 9.02
C ASP A 147 -37.26 -6.28 8.81
N LEU A 148 -36.11 -5.72 9.22
CA LEU A 148 -35.80 -4.30 9.18
C LEU A 148 -35.67 -3.71 7.77
N VAL A 149 -34.94 -4.39 6.86
CA VAL A 149 -34.77 -3.90 5.48
C VAL A 149 -36.08 -4.04 4.70
N TYR A 150 -36.88 -5.07 4.98
CA TYR A 150 -38.24 -5.20 4.44
C TYR A 150 -39.15 -4.06 4.91
N GLU A 151 -39.18 -3.75 6.22
CA GLU A 151 -39.96 -2.65 6.78
C GLU A 151 -39.60 -1.31 6.09
N LYS A 152 -38.30 -0.99 6.03
CA LYS A 152 -37.84 0.30 5.50
C LYS A 152 -38.05 0.47 4.00
N LEU A 153 -37.82 -0.56 3.19
CA LEU A 153 -38.08 -0.48 1.74
C LEU A 153 -39.57 -0.49 1.43
N SER A 154 -40.40 -1.22 2.19
CA SER A 154 -41.86 -1.20 2.01
C SER A 154 -42.52 0.10 2.48
N GLY A 155 -41.87 0.82 3.40
CA GLY A 155 -42.28 2.16 3.85
C GLY A 155 -41.74 3.32 3.00
N THR A 156 -40.92 3.06 1.97
CA THR A 156 -40.30 4.12 1.15
C THR A 156 -41.18 4.46 -0.07
N PRO A 157 -41.60 5.73 -0.25
CA PRO A 157 -42.40 6.14 -1.41
C PRO A 157 -41.76 5.76 -2.76
N GLY A 158 -42.55 5.20 -3.67
CA GLY A 158 -42.09 4.75 -4.99
C GLY A 158 -41.39 3.37 -5.01
N ILE A 159 -41.07 2.81 -3.85
CA ILE A 159 -40.51 1.46 -3.69
C ILE A 159 -41.59 0.53 -3.10
N SER A 160 -41.58 -0.74 -3.49
CA SER A 160 -42.41 -1.77 -2.83
C SER A 160 -41.71 -3.12 -2.82
N VAL A 161 -41.87 -3.88 -1.73
CA VAL A 161 -41.39 -5.27 -1.65
C VAL A 161 -42.60 -6.18 -1.56
N ALA A 162 -42.86 -6.96 -2.63
CA ALA A 162 -44.14 -7.65 -2.79
C ALA A 162 -44.43 -8.70 -1.70
N VAL A 163 -43.39 -9.35 -1.15
CA VAL A 163 -43.50 -10.23 0.02
C VAL A 163 -42.24 -10.15 0.88
N CYS A 164 -42.40 -10.29 2.19
CA CYS A 164 -41.27 -10.44 3.12
C CYS A 164 -40.56 -11.79 2.88
N PRO A 165 -39.23 -11.82 2.63
CA PRO A 165 -38.54 -13.07 2.29
C PRO A 165 -38.39 -13.98 3.51
N ALA A 166 -39.07 -15.13 3.52
CA ALA A 166 -39.03 -16.07 4.64
C ALA A 166 -37.68 -16.82 4.80
N GLY A 167 -36.70 -16.62 3.90
CA GLY A 167 -35.36 -17.17 4.04
C GLY A 167 -34.32 -16.56 3.09
N ALA A 168 -33.18 -17.26 2.96
CA ALA A 168 -31.99 -16.85 2.21
C ALA A 168 -31.33 -15.57 2.76
N MET A 169 -30.76 -14.73 1.89
CA MET A 169 -30.01 -13.51 2.27
C MET A 169 -30.38 -12.29 1.42
N TYR A 170 -31.45 -12.37 0.63
CA TYR A 170 -31.81 -11.40 -0.38
C TYR A 170 -33.30 -11.07 -0.34
N LEU A 171 -33.64 -9.85 -0.75
CA LEU A 171 -34.98 -9.49 -1.18
C LEU A 171 -34.94 -8.87 -2.57
N LEU A 172 -36.10 -8.86 -3.23
CA LEU A 172 -36.31 -8.25 -4.54
C LEU A 172 -37.35 -7.12 -4.38
N ALA A 173 -36.93 -5.86 -4.56
CA ALA A 173 -37.77 -4.68 -4.40
C ALA A 173 -38.10 -4.07 -5.77
N ASN A 174 -39.37 -3.72 -5.99
CA ASN A 174 -39.84 -3.00 -7.17
C ASN A 174 -39.62 -1.50 -6.98
N VAL A 175 -38.98 -0.85 -7.95
CA VAL A 175 -38.64 0.59 -7.94
C VAL A 175 -39.32 1.38 -9.06
N THR A 176 -40.21 0.77 -9.85
CA THR A 176 -40.91 1.46 -10.96
C THR A 176 -41.74 2.66 -10.49
N GLY A 177 -42.21 2.67 -9.24
CA GLY A 177 -42.90 3.80 -8.62
C GLY A 177 -42.01 5.03 -8.38
N THR A 178 -40.70 4.94 -8.59
CA THR A 178 -39.76 6.08 -8.56
C THR A 178 -39.64 6.78 -9.92
N GLY A 179 -40.17 6.19 -11.00
CA GLY A 179 -40.05 6.71 -12.36
C GLY A 179 -38.70 6.44 -13.04
N LEU A 180 -37.82 5.67 -12.42
CA LEU A 180 -36.52 5.22 -12.97
C LEU A 180 -36.59 3.75 -13.39
N SER A 181 -35.78 3.35 -14.37
CA SER A 181 -35.49 1.93 -14.59
C SER A 181 -34.69 1.35 -13.41
N SER A 182 -34.68 0.02 -13.27
CA SER A 182 -33.90 -0.67 -12.22
C SER A 182 -32.39 -0.45 -12.35
N GLY A 183 -31.87 -0.34 -13.59
CA GLY A 183 -30.49 0.02 -13.87
C GLY A 183 -30.16 1.45 -13.43
N GLU A 184 -30.95 2.44 -13.86
CA GLU A 184 -30.77 3.85 -13.44
C GLU A 184 -30.92 4.02 -11.92
N PHE A 185 -31.86 3.32 -11.30
CA PHE A 185 -32.02 3.34 -9.85
C PHE A 185 -30.79 2.73 -9.15
N ALA A 186 -30.26 1.60 -9.64
CA ALA A 186 -29.07 0.97 -9.10
C ALA A 186 -27.82 1.86 -9.23
N ASP A 187 -27.61 2.43 -10.42
CA ASP A 187 -26.49 3.33 -10.69
C ASP A 187 -26.59 4.63 -9.88
N ARG A 188 -27.76 5.27 -9.82
CA ARG A 188 -27.94 6.48 -9.01
C ARG A 188 -27.81 6.20 -7.51
N LEU A 189 -28.33 5.08 -7.01
CA LEU A 189 -28.18 4.70 -5.60
C LEU A 189 -26.70 4.39 -5.25
N LEU A 190 -25.95 3.81 -6.19
CA LEU A 190 -24.51 3.58 -6.04
C LEU A 190 -23.70 4.90 -6.10
N GLN A 191 -23.98 5.77 -7.08
CA GLN A 191 -23.21 6.99 -7.35
C GLN A 191 -23.55 8.14 -6.39
N GLU A 192 -24.83 8.37 -6.10
CA GLU A 192 -25.29 9.48 -5.24
C GLU A 192 -25.24 9.12 -3.75
N GLN A 193 -25.55 7.87 -3.40
CA GLN A 193 -25.78 7.46 -2.01
C GLN A 193 -24.73 6.46 -1.47
N GLY A 194 -23.93 5.84 -2.35
CA GLY A 194 -22.93 4.84 -2.01
C GLY A 194 -23.48 3.45 -1.71
N VAL A 195 -24.76 3.17 -2.03
CA VAL A 195 -25.42 1.91 -1.65
C VAL A 195 -25.60 1.01 -2.87
N ALA A 196 -24.74 0.00 -2.99
CA ALA A 196 -24.87 -1.02 -4.02
C ALA A 196 -26.15 -1.86 -3.87
N VAL A 197 -26.84 -2.05 -4.99
CA VAL A 197 -27.92 -3.01 -5.25
C VAL A 197 -27.62 -3.67 -6.61
N LEU A 198 -28.21 -4.84 -6.90
CA LEU A 198 -28.09 -5.44 -8.23
C LEU A 198 -29.37 -5.20 -9.03
N ASP A 199 -29.24 -4.72 -10.27
CA ASP A 199 -30.36 -4.61 -11.22
C ASP A 199 -31.02 -5.99 -11.42
N GLY A 200 -32.35 -6.04 -11.34
CA GLY A 200 -33.14 -7.24 -11.57
C GLY A 200 -32.99 -7.79 -12.98
N ASN A 201 -32.63 -6.97 -13.98
CA ASN A 201 -32.37 -7.43 -15.35
C ASN A 201 -31.28 -8.51 -15.45
N PHE A 202 -30.36 -8.61 -14.49
CA PHE A 202 -29.38 -9.71 -14.41
C PHE A 202 -30.03 -11.09 -14.13
N PHE A 203 -31.32 -11.13 -13.80
CA PHE A 203 -32.12 -12.36 -13.67
C PHE A 203 -33.07 -12.58 -14.86
N GLY A 204 -32.92 -11.81 -15.95
CA GLY A 204 -33.73 -11.88 -17.16
C GLY A 204 -34.93 -10.91 -17.16
N ALA A 205 -35.71 -10.93 -18.24
CA ALA A 205 -36.75 -9.93 -18.52
C ALA A 205 -37.88 -9.82 -17.47
N GLY A 206 -38.05 -10.82 -16.60
CA GLY A 206 -38.98 -10.74 -15.46
C GLY A 206 -38.44 -9.92 -14.27
N GLY A 207 -37.22 -9.40 -14.37
CA GLY A 207 -36.57 -8.56 -13.36
C GLY A 207 -36.52 -7.07 -13.69
N ASP A 208 -37.07 -6.63 -14.82
CA ASP A 208 -37.12 -5.20 -15.18
C ASP A 208 -37.92 -4.40 -14.13
N GLY A 209 -37.42 -3.21 -13.80
CA GLY A 209 -37.98 -2.36 -12.74
C GLY A 209 -37.81 -2.91 -11.31
N LEU A 210 -37.10 -4.03 -11.13
CA LEU A 210 -36.80 -4.62 -9.83
C LEU A 210 -35.31 -4.50 -9.48
N ILE A 211 -34.97 -4.45 -8.19
CA ILE A 211 -33.59 -4.50 -7.69
C ILE A 211 -33.45 -5.56 -6.60
N ARG A 212 -32.34 -6.31 -6.60
CA ARG A 212 -32.01 -7.26 -5.55
C ARG A 212 -31.08 -6.61 -4.51
N LYS A 213 -31.51 -6.58 -3.25
CA LYS A 213 -30.70 -6.13 -2.11
C LYS A 213 -30.43 -7.30 -1.16
N GLY A 214 -29.17 -7.48 -0.78
CA GLY A 214 -28.78 -8.37 0.33
C GLY A 214 -29.03 -7.70 1.68
N HIS A 215 -29.59 -8.44 2.64
CA HIS A 215 -29.79 -7.97 4.03
C HIS A 215 -28.72 -8.52 5.00
N ALA A 216 -27.92 -9.50 4.59
CA ALA A 216 -26.90 -10.14 5.43
C ALA A 216 -25.78 -9.21 5.94
N GLU A 217 -25.67 -7.97 5.46
CA GLU A 217 -24.58 -7.02 5.77
C GLU A 217 -24.93 -5.96 6.83
N PHE A 218 -26.22 -5.77 7.16
CA PHE A 218 -26.69 -4.68 8.04
C PHE A 218 -26.32 -4.90 9.52
N VAL A 219 -25.47 -4.06 10.11
CA VAL A 219 -25.19 -4.16 11.56
C VAL A 219 -26.29 -3.45 12.36
N LEU A 220 -26.99 -4.18 13.23
CA LEU A 220 -28.11 -3.70 14.06
C LEU A 220 -27.74 -2.73 15.21
N ASN A 221 -26.53 -2.14 15.18
CA ASN A 221 -26.08 -1.23 16.23
C ASN A 221 -26.49 0.23 15.95
N SER A 222 -27.44 0.71 16.76
CA SER A 222 -28.00 2.07 16.79
C SER A 222 -28.91 2.45 15.62
N GLY A 223 -30.06 3.08 15.95
CA GLY A 223 -31.03 3.54 14.96
C GLY A 223 -30.58 4.72 14.09
N ARG A 224 -29.37 5.28 14.30
CA ARG A 224 -28.86 6.41 13.51
C ARG A 224 -28.49 6.00 12.09
N ALA A 225 -27.68 4.95 11.91
CA ALA A 225 -27.30 4.46 10.58
C ALA A 225 -28.51 4.07 9.73
N LEU A 226 -29.59 3.63 10.38
CA LEU A 226 -30.86 3.29 9.75
C LEU A 226 -31.67 4.53 9.35
N ALA A 227 -31.82 5.51 10.24
CA ALA A 227 -32.40 6.81 9.90
C ALA A 227 -31.58 7.57 8.85
N GLU A 228 -30.29 7.23 8.68
CA GLU A 228 -29.40 7.82 7.69
C GLU A 228 -29.50 7.12 6.32
N GLN A 229 -29.58 5.78 6.26
CA GLN A 229 -29.92 5.10 5.00
C GLN A 229 -31.37 5.36 4.57
N GLU A 230 -32.31 5.45 5.51
CA GLU A 230 -33.68 5.90 5.27
C GLU A 230 -33.67 7.31 4.66
N LYS A 231 -32.88 8.24 5.21
CA LYS A 231 -32.61 9.56 4.59
C LYS A 231 -31.88 9.50 3.25
N LYS A 232 -31.19 8.42 2.88
CA LYS A 232 -30.52 8.29 1.57
C LYS A 232 -31.48 7.78 0.50
N PHE A 233 -32.30 6.77 0.83
CA PHE A 233 -33.44 6.37 -0.01
C PHE A 233 -34.45 7.52 -0.15
N GLN A 234 -34.72 8.26 0.93
CA GLN A 234 -35.50 9.49 0.91
C GLN A 234 -34.75 10.70 0.34
N ALA A 235 -33.41 10.74 0.24
CA ALA A 235 -32.71 11.84 -0.45
C ALA A 235 -33.05 11.85 -1.94
N CYS A 236 -33.24 10.66 -2.52
CA CYS A 236 -33.83 10.47 -3.84
C CYS A 236 -35.36 10.72 -3.87
N GLY A 237 -36.00 11.15 -2.76
CA GLY A 237 -37.45 11.28 -2.60
C GLY A 237 -37.99 11.99 -1.32
N VAL A 238 -37.52 13.23 -1.01
CA VAL A 238 -37.99 14.18 0.06
C VAL A 238 -37.33 14.09 1.49
N GLN A 239 -37.31 15.18 2.28
CA GLN A 239 -36.35 15.47 3.38
C GLN A 239 -36.91 15.50 4.84
N ALA A 240 -36.13 15.12 5.89
CA ALA A 240 -36.14 15.74 7.26
C ALA A 240 -35.05 15.29 8.32
N ARG A 241 -34.41 16.29 9.00
CA ARG A 241 -33.86 16.51 10.40
C ARG A 241 -33.88 15.42 11.54
N THR A 242 -33.21 15.45 12.73
CA THR A 242 -31.94 16.04 13.35
C THR A 242 -31.60 15.42 14.76
N GLN A 243 -30.40 15.72 15.36
CA GLN A 243 -30.04 15.72 16.83
C GLN A 243 -29.90 14.35 17.60
N HIS A 244 -29.41 14.14 18.85
CA HIS A 244 -28.66 14.79 19.99
C HIS A 244 -28.11 13.63 20.94
N LEU A 245 -27.45 13.67 22.14
CA LEU A 245 -26.77 14.61 23.10
C LEU A 245 -25.91 13.83 24.19
N MET A 246 -25.01 14.51 24.95
CA MET A 246 -24.37 14.14 26.29
C MET A 246 -23.40 12.91 26.44
N THR A 247 -22.77 12.60 27.61
CA THR A 247 -21.51 13.16 28.22
C THR A 247 -20.85 12.27 29.35
N ALA A 248 -19.52 12.40 29.61
CA ALA A 248 -18.73 12.06 30.86
C ALA A 248 -18.49 10.54 31.23
N SER A 249 -17.63 10.07 32.17
CA SER A 249 -16.40 10.50 32.95
C SER A 249 -16.00 9.36 33.98
N LEU A 250 -14.84 9.17 34.67
CA LEU A 250 -13.43 9.68 34.73
C LEU A 250 -12.55 8.75 35.67
N LEU A 251 -11.19 8.69 35.49
CA LEU A 251 -10.10 8.11 36.37
C LEU A 251 -10.17 6.60 36.80
N SER A 252 -9.10 5.83 37.04
CA SER A 252 -7.63 5.89 36.72
C SER A 252 -6.94 4.53 37.01
N GLY A 253 -5.75 4.23 36.45
CA GLY A 253 -4.77 3.31 37.06
C GLY A 253 -4.25 2.10 36.25
N ALA A 254 -2.93 2.10 36.00
CA ALA A 254 -1.99 0.99 35.78
C ALA A 254 -2.46 -0.33 35.10
N LEU A 255 -2.23 -0.44 33.78
CA LEU A 255 -2.10 -1.73 33.05
C LEU A 255 -1.43 -1.58 31.65
N ALA A 256 -0.55 -0.59 31.47
CA ALA A 256 -0.10 -0.14 30.15
C ALA A 256 1.05 -0.97 29.52
N PHE A 257 1.82 -1.71 30.32
CA PHE A 257 3.12 -2.27 29.91
C PHE A 257 3.01 -3.43 28.90
N ASP A 258 1.95 -4.25 28.98
CA ASP A 258 1.80 -5.43 28.11
C ASP A 258 1.16 -5.08 26.75
N ALA A 259 0.36 -4.01 26.68
CA ALA A 259 -0.19 -3.51 25.43
C ALA A 259 0.91 -2.90 24.54
N TRP A 260 1.88 -2.23 25.17
CA TRP A 260 3.06 -1.62 24.55
C TRP A 260 3.88 -2.64 23.73
N MET A 261 4.11 -3.85 24.26
CA MET A 261 4.82 -4.91 23.53
C MET A 261 4.05 -5.46 22.32
N LEU A 262 2.71 -5.56 22.40
CA LEU A 262 1.90 -6.11 21.31
C LEU A 262 1.79 -5.17 20.10
N LEU A 263 1.75 -3.87 20.32
CA LEU A 263 1.74 -2.89 19.23
C LEU A 263 3.07 -2.85 18.49
N ARG A 264 4.18 -3.14 19.19
CA ARG A 264 5.53 -3.40 18.65
C ARG A 264 5.64 -4.62 17.70
N GLN A 265 4.53 -5.28 17.37
CA GLN A 265 4.44 -6.40 16.41
C GLN A 265 3.52 -6.09 15.22
N SER A 266 2.92 -4.89 15.18
CA SER A 266 2.13 -4.39 14.04
C SER A 266 2.54 -2.97 13.60
N SER A 267 3.32 -2.25 14.41
CA SER A 267 4.09 -1.06 13.99
C SER A 267 5.53 -1.38 13.55
N VAL A 268 5.95 -2.66 13.63
CA VAL A 268 7.27 -3.15 13.20
C VAL A 268 7.16 -3.95 11.91
N ASP A 269 6.87 -3.22 10.83
CA ASP A 269 7.84 -3.09 9.75
C ASP A 269 7.76 -1.65 9.20
N GLY A 270 8.93 -1.04 8.96
CA GLY A 270 9.10 0.38 9.29
C GLY A 270 8.77 1.42 8.20
N PHE A 271 7.54 1.94 8.20
CA PHE A 271 7.08 3.09 7.38
C PHE A 271 7.86 4.39 7.66
N GLY A 272 8.60 4.90 6.68
CA GLY A 272 9.37 6.13 6.81
C GLY A 272 9.62 6.87 5.49
N THR A 273 9.74 8.20 5.61
CA THR A 273 10.37 9.16 4.67
C THR A 273 9.76 9.58 3.31
N THR A 274 8.47 9.39 3.03
CA THR A 274 7.70 10.30 2.14
C THR A 274 6.28 10.46 2.68
N TYR A 275 6.10 11.33 3.69
CA TYR A 275 4.81 11.60 4.35
C TYR A 275 3.98 10.34 4.64
N VAL A 276 4.64 9.24 5.00
CA VAL A 276 3.96 7.95 5.21
C VAL A 276 3.41 7.89 6.64
N TYR A 277 2.38 8.70 6.89
CA TYR A 277 1.65 8.73 8.15
C TYR A 277 0.78 7.47 8.32
N THR A 278 1.40 6.32 8.57
CA THR A 278 0.71 5.12 9.04
C THR A 278 0.44 5.27 10.53
N PHE A 279 -0.71 5.84 10.87
CA PHE A 279 -1.19 6.00 12.24
C PHE A 279 -1.81 4.70 12.74
N CYS A 280 -1.32 4.17 13.86
CA CYS A 280 -1.90 3.02 14.54
C CYS A 280 -2.62 3.50 15.80
N ILE A 281 -3.94 3.45 15.81
CA ILE A 281 -4.77 4.05 16.86
C ILE A 281 -5.36 2.97 17.75
N VAL A 282 -5.27 3.18 19.05
CA VAL A 282 -5.71 2.24 20.09
C VAL A 282 -6.93 2.81 20.82
N LEU A 283 -8.05 2.12 20.70
CA LEU A 283 -9.37 2.60 21.12
C LEU A 283 -9.86 1.87 22.40
N PRO A 284 -10.39 2.60 23.40
CA PRO A 284 -11.14 2.01 24.50
C PRO A 284 -12.44 1.33 24.01
N ARG A 285 -12.84 0.22 24.65
CA ARG A 285 -14.20 -0.33 24.46
C ARG A 285 -15.21 0.38 25.37
N TYR A 286 -16.35 0.78 24.81
CA TYR A 286 -17.52 1.22 25.55
C TYR A 286 -18.45 0.01 25.88
N LEU A 287 -19.01 0.02 27.10
CA LEU A 287 -20.12 -0.80 27.64
C LEU A 287 -19.89 -2.35 27.76
N GLU A 288 -20.35 -3.07 28.79
CA GLU A 288 -20.98 -2.68 30.07
C GLU A 288 -20.81 -3.78 31.17
N ARG A 289 -20.92 -3.38 32.45
CA ARG A 289 -21.23 -4.18 33.67
C ARG A 289 -20.54 -5.55 33.93
N HIS A 290 -19.32 -5.56 34.49
CA HIS A 290 -19.03 -6.27 35.77
C HIS A 290 -17.63 -5.92 36.31
N PRO A 291 -17.38 -5.98 37.63
CA PRO A 291 -16.02 -6.06 38.16
C PRO A 291 -15.33 -7.39 37.78
N ALA A 292 -14.01 -7.34 37.54
CA ALA A 292 -13.09 -8.47 37.40
C ALA A 292 -13.19 -9.38 36.15
N ALA A 293 -13.41 -8.81 34.95
CA ALA A 293 -13.26 -9.55 33.68
C ALA A 293 -12.42 -8.81 32.61
N MET A 294 -11.20 -9.32 32.37
CA MET A 294 -10.41 -9.32 31.11
C MET A 294 -10.63 -8.15 30.11
N ARG A 295 -9.71 -7.18 30.07
CA ARG A 295 -9.74 -6.06 29.09
C ARG A 295 -9.00 -6.41 27.79
N GLY A 296 -9.53 -5.96 26.65
CA GLY A 296 -8.88 -6.03 25.34
C GLY A 296 -9.24 -4.82 24.47
N TRP A 297 -8.22 -4.13 23.97
CA TRP A 297 -8.33 -2.91 23.17
C TRP A 297 -8.87 -3.19 21.75
N SER A 298 -8.98 -2.17 20.91
CA SER A 298 -9.28 -2.32 19.48
C SER A 298 -8.41 -1.36 18.66
N THR A 299 -7.85 -1.86 17.57
CA THR A 299 -6.82 -1.16 16.79
C THR A 299 -7.39 -0.67 15.46
N LEU A 300 -7.04 0.55 15.07
CA LEU A 300 -7.50 1.19 13.85
C LEU A 300 -6.28 1.74 13.09
N VAL A 301 -6.08 1.34 11.84
CA VAL A 301 -5.00 1.88 11.00
C VAL A 301 -5.54 3.01 10.13
N ILE A 302 -5.00 4.20 10.29
CA ILE A 302 -5.38 5.40 9.53
C ILE A 302 -4.18 5.90 8.73
N TYR A 303 -4.44 6.34 7.49
CA TYR A 303 -3.48 7.06 6.68
C TYR A 303 -4.08 8.37 6.18
N VAL A 304 -3.35 9.47 6.35
CA VAL A 304 -3.79 10.81 5.94
C VAL A 304 -2.91 11.33 4.80
N LEU A 305 -3.52 11.48 3.63
CA LEU A 305 -2.92 12.13 2.46
C LEU A 305 -2.87 13.66 2.70
N ASP A 306 -1.72 14.15 3.13
CA ASP A 306 -1.47 15.57 3.38
C ASP A 306 -1.21 16.33 2.05
N PRO A 307 -2.02 17.36 1.71
CA PRO A 307 -1.85 18.15 0.49
C PRO A 307 -0.45 18.78 0.34
N ARG A 308 0.21 19.12 1.47
CA ARG A 308 1.55 19.74 1.52
C ARG A 308 2.68 18.83 1.01
N SER A 309 2.36 17.54 0.81
CA SER A 309 3.26 16.53 0.26
C SER A 309 3.36 16.60 -1.27
N PHE A 310 2.32 17.11 -1.94
CA PHE A 310 2.15 17.02 -3.40
C PHE A 310 2.60 18.28 -4.13
N ALA A 311 2.36 19.46 -3.55
CA ALA A 311 2.79 20.74 -4.07
C ALA A 311 3.43 21.61 -2.99
N TRP A 312 4.31 22.53 -3.41
CA TRP A 312 4.82 23.60 -2.57
C TRP A 312 3.80 24.74 -2.41
N PRO A 313 3.95 25.66 -1.43
CA PRO A 313 3.12 26.86 -1.31
C PRO A 313 3.10 27.75 -2.56
N GLU A 314 4.17 27.72 -3.35
CA GLU A 314 4.29 28.35 -4.67
C GLU A 314 3.71 27.50 -5.83
N GLU A 315 2.79 26.57 -5.53
CA GLU A 315 2.06 25.67 -6.45
C GLU A 315 2.91 24.76 -7.37
N THR A 316 4.24 24.82 -7.26
CA THR A 316 5.15 23.91 -7.98
C THR A 316 5.07 22.47 -7.46
N GLU A 317 5.20 21.51 -8.36
CA GLU A 317 5.15 20.07 -8.04
C GLU A 317 6.23 19.67 -7.03
N ARG A 318 5.82 18.93 -5.99
CA ARG A 318 6.69 18.38 -4.94
C ARG A 318 6.74 16.85 -4.95
N MET A 319 5.69 16.19 -5.41
CA MET A 319 5.66 14.73 -5.59
C MET A 319 5.19 14.38 -7.00
N GLY A 320 6.14 14.13 -7.89
CA GLY A 320 5.87 13.74 -9.27
C GLY A 320 5.24 12.35 -9.40
N ALA A 321 4.62 12.13 -10.57
CA ALA A 321 3.78 10.97 -10.87
C ALA A 321 4.40 9.60 -10.49
N PHE A 322 5.70 9.41 -10.67
CA PHE A 322 6.40 8.17 -10.31
C PHE A 322 6.28 7.83 -8.81
N ARG A 323 6.49 8.82 -7.93
CA ARG A 323 6.40 8.63 -6.47
C ARG A 323 4.96 8.56 -6.02
N ALA A 324 4.08 9.40 -6.57
CA ALA A 324 2.64 9.34 -6.29
C ALA A 324 2.05 7.96 -6.63
N ARG A 325 2.42 7.37 -7.79
CA ARG A 325 2.01 6.00 -8.17
C ARG A 325 2.54 4.96 -7.20
N PHE A 326 3.83 5.02 -6.85
CA PHE A 326 4.45 4.05 -5.92
C PHE A 326 3.84 4.12 -4.51
N LEU A 327 3.54 5.32 -4.00
CA LEU A 327 2.81 5.51 -2.75
C LEU A 327 1.40 4.90 -2.84
N TRP A 328 0.66 5.18 -3.91
CA TRP A 328 -0.70 4.64 -4.10
C TRP A 328 -0.73 3.11 -4.19
N GLU A 329 0.17 2.51 -4.98
CA GLU A 329 0.37 1.06 -5.04
C GLU A 329 0.70 0.47 -3.66
N SER A 330 1.45 1.21 -2.83
CA SER A 330 1.82 0.80 -1.47
C SER A 330 0.65 0.86 -0.49
N LEU A 331 -0.19 1.90 -0.56
CA LEU A 331 -1.39 2.03 0.26
C LEU A 331 -2.45 0.97 -0.09
N LEU A 332 -2.61 0.65 -1.38
CA LEU A 332 -3.49 -0.44 -1.83
C LEU A 332 -2.97 -1.81 -1.37
N ALA A 333 -1.66 -2.05 -1.40
CA ALA A 333 -1.07 -3.27 -0.86
C ALA A 333 -1.31 -3.39 0.65
N LEU A 334 -0.94 -2.36 1.43
CA LEU A 334 -1.17 -2.30 2.87
C LEU A 334 -2.64 -2.54 3.24
N ARG A 335 -3.57 -1.92 2.50
CA ARG A 335 -5.02 -2.16 2.69
C ARG A 335 -5.40 -3.62 2.47
N ALA A 336 -4.94 -4.23 1.37
CA ALA A 336 -5.23 -5.64 1.07
C ALA A 336 -4.53 -6.62 2.03
N ASP A 337 -3.39 -6.23 2.62
CA ASP A 337 -2.68 -6.99 3.65
C ASP A 337 -3.42 -6.91 5.00
N LEU A 338 -3.89 -5.72 5.42
CA LEU A 338 -4.74 -5.52 6.61
C LEU A 338 -6.09 -6.24 6.51
N GLN A 339 -6.73 -6.23 5.34
CA GLN A 339 -7.98 -6.96 5.09
C GLN A 339 -7.83 -8.47 5.25
N ARG A 340 -6.66 -9.03 4.89
CA ARG A 340 -6.34 -10.45 5.15
C ARG A 340 -6.06 -10.77 6.62
N LEU A 341 -5.92 -9.76 7.47
CA LEU A 341 -5.82 -9.86 8.93
C LEU A 341 -7.14 -9.51 9.66
N GLY A 342 -8.23 -9.26 8.93
CA GLY A 342 -9.54 -8.88 9.52
C GLY A 342 -9.67 -7.41 9.91
N SER A 343 -8.73 -6.56 9.48
CA SER A 343 -8.73 -5.10 9.67
C SER A 343 -9.01 -4.37 8.34
N ASP A 344 -8.91 -3.04 8.31
CA ASP A 344 -8.90 -2.27 7.06
C ASP A 344 -8.07 -0.99 7.22
N LEU A 345 -7.71 -0.34 6.11
CA LEU A 345 -7.01 0.94 6.10
C LEU A 345 -8.00 2.11 5.94
N VAL A 346 -8.12 2.97 6.96
CA VAL A 346 -8.88 4.21 6.85
C VAL A 346 -8.04 5.25 6.12
N LEU A 347 -8.36 5.50 4.86
CA LEU A 347 -7.80 6.61 4.10
C LEU A 347 -8.60 7.90 4.36
N ARG A 348 -7.86 9.01 4.51
CA ARG A 348 -8.37 10.39 4.58
C ARG A 348 -7.45 11.31 3.78
N THR A 349 -7.94 12.52 3.49
CA THR A 349 -7.21 13.55 2.76
C THR A 349 -7.37 14.88 3.50
N GLY A 350 -6.29 15.64 3.69
CA GLY A 350 -6.26 16.86 4.50
C GLY A 350 -5.04 16.93 5.41
N LYS A 351 -4.93 17.98 6.23
CA LYS A 351 -3.80 18.13 7.16
C LYS A 351 -4.01 17.20 8.37
N PRO A 352 -3.04 16.36 8.81
CA PRO A 352 -3.23 15.45 9.94
C PRO A 352 -3.70 16.14 11.23
N GLU A 353 -3.18 17.33 11.52
CA GLU A 353 -3.55 18.17 12.68
C GLU A 353 -4.97 18.77 12.60
N GLU A 354 -5.64 18.66 11.46
CA GLU A 354 -7.04 19.03 11.26
C GLU A 354 -7.95 17.78 11.18
N VAL A 355 -7.50 16.73 10.49
CA VAL A 355 -8.28 15.51 10.24
C VAL A 355 -8.36 14.60 11.46
N LEU A 356 -7.26 14.38 12.20
CA LEU A 356 -7.26 13.40 13.29
C LEU A 356 -8.05 13.83 14.55
N PRO A 357 -8.03 15.10 15.01
CA PRO A 357 -8.82 15.50 16.19
C PRO A 357 -10.32 15.29 16.04
N ASP A 358 -10.85 15.41 14.82
CA ASP A 358 -12.27 15.20 14.51
C ASP A 358 -12.61 13.70 14.36
N LEU A 359 -11.58 12.84 14.23
CA LEU A 359 -11.68 11.41 13.91
C LEU A 359 -11.36 10.49 15.11
N LEU A 360 -10.74 11.04 16.17
CA LEU A 360 -10.26 10.29 17.32
C LEU A 360 -11.06 10.65 18.60
N PRO A 361 -11.86 9.72 19.16
CA PRO A 361 -12.65 10.02 20.35
C PRO A 361 -11.77 10.21 21.60
N PRO A 362 -12.21 11.01 22.58
CA PRO A 362 -11.47 11.22 23.83
C PRO A 362 -11.14 9.92 24.57
N GLY A 363 -9.89 9.79 25.01
CA GLY A 363 -9.35 8.57 25.63
C GLY A 363 -8.74 7.56 24.65
N SER A 364 -8.67 7.89 23.35
CA SER A 364 -7.86 7.12 22.39
C SER A 364 -6.36 7.37 22.59
N ALA A 365 -5.53 6.43 22.17
CA ALA A 365 -4.09 6.65 21.97
C ALA A 365 -3.74 6.61 20.48
N LEU A 366 -2.93 7.56 20.01
CA LEU A 366 -2.36 7.63 18.68
C LEU A 366 -0.90 7.15 18.73
N ILE A 367 -0.57 6.08 18.02
CA ILE A 367 0.81 5.61 17.84
C ILE A 367 1.25 5.93 16.42
N THR A 368 2.43 6.56 16.28
CA THR A 368 3.01 6.96 14.99
C THR A 368 4.53 6.78 15.00
N GLN A 369 5.18 6.78 13.83
CA GLN A 369 6.65 6.81 13.77
C GLN A 369 7.17 8.20 14.16
N GLU A 370 8.32 8.28 14.83
CA GLU A 370 9.02 9.57 15.01
C GLU A 370 9.70 10.01 13.72
N GLU A 371 9.46 11.26 13.31
CA GLU A 371 10.14 11.90 12.19
C GLU A 371 11.04 13.06 12.62
N VAL A 372 12.12 13.26 11.88
CA VAL A 372 13.31 14.00 12.37
C VAL A 372 13.47 15.40 11.77
N THR A 373 12.76 15.68 10.67
CA THR A 373 12.90 16.89 9.86
C THR A 373 11.84 17.95 10.18
N ALA A 374 12.08 19.17 9.69
CA ALA A 374 11.46 20.38 10.22
C ALA A 374 9.96 20.50 9.94
N GLU A 375 9.49 20.01 8.78
CA GLU A 375 8.08 20.09 8.40
C GLU A 375 7.25 19.03 9.13
N GLU A 376 7.75 17.80 9.17
CA GLU A 376 7.12 16.65 9.84
C GLU A 376 7.03 16.89 11.35
N ARG A 377 8.09 17.42 11.97
CA ARG A 377 8.08 17.84 13.39
C ARG A 377 7.12 19.01 13.65
N ALA A 378 6.93 19.91 12.68
CA ALA A 378 5.96 21.00 12.82
C ALA A 378 4.52 20.49 12.66
N VAL A 379 4.26 19.48 11.82
CA VAL A 379 2.97 18.76 11.78
C VAL A 379 2.75 18.03 13.10
N ASP A 380 3.73 17.27 13.59
CA ASP A 380 3.64 16.54 14.86
C ASP A 380 3.36 17.46 16.05
N GLN A 381 4.05 18.60 16.15
CA GLN A 381 3.82 19.59 17.20
C GLN A 381 2.37 20.13 17.16
N ARG A 382 1.87 20.51 15.98
CA ARG A 382 0.48 20.99 15.83
C ARG A 382 -0.53 19.88 16.10
N LEU A 383 -0.24 18.65 15.69
CA LEU A 383 -1.06 17.47 15.92
C LEU A 383 -1.18 17.16 17.42
N ARG A 384 -0.07 17.10 18.16
CA ARG A 384 -0.07 16.93 19.63
C ARG A 384 -0.92 18.01 20.31
N SER A 385 -0.69 19.29 20.01
CA SER A 385 -1.45 20.40 20.62
C SER A 385 -2.94 20.37 20.27
N ARG A 386 -3.35 19.74 19.17
CA ARG A 386 -4.76 19.54 18.81
C ARG A 386 -5.37 18.27 19.43
N LEU A 387 -4.58 17.21 19.58
CA LEU A 387 -5.03 15.96 20.21
C LEU A 387 -5.13 16.09 21.74
N GLU A 388 -4.28 16.91 22.36
CA GLU A 388 -4.38 17.27 23.78
C GLU A 388 -5.73 17.91 24.12
N THR A 389 -6.29 18.77 23.25
CA THR A 389 -7.60 19.42 23.51
C THR A 389 -8.78 18.46 23.41
N VAL A 390 -8.67 17.39 22.60
CA VAL A 390 -9.66 16.30 22.54
C VAL A 390 -9.32 15.13 23.48
N LYS A 391 -8.26 15.24 24.29
CA LYS A 391 -7.79 14.20 25.24
C LYS A 391 -7.47 12.88 24.57
N VAL A 392 -6.68 12.94 23.50
CA VAL A 392 -6.10 11.78 22.81
C VAL A 392 -4.61 11.77 23.13
N ASP A 393 -4.14 10.67 23.73
CA ASP A 393 -2.72 10.47 24.04
C ASP A 393 -1.93 10.23 22.74
N VAL A 394 -0.65 10.61 22.70
CA VAL A 394 0.20 10.41 21.51
C VAL A 394 1.53 9.78 21.90
N GLU A 395 1.83 8.61 21.33
CA GLU A 395 3.07 7.86 21.51
C GLU A 395 3.83 7.75 20.17
N HIS A 396 5.16 7.79 20.25
CA HIS A 396 6.07 7.77 19.10
C HIS A 396 6.98 6.54 19.14
N CYS A 397 7.05 5.82 18.03
CA CYS A 397 7.93 4.66 17.86
C CYS A 397 9.10 4.99 16.92
N TRP A 398 10.32 4.67 17.34
CA TRP A 398 11.51 4.85 16.51
C TRP A 398 11.79 3.62 15.62
N GLY A 399 11.08 3.55 14.49
CA GLY A 399 11.12 2.42 13.55
C GLY A 399 11.96 2.60 12.28
N SER A 400 12.37 3.82 11.95
CA SER A 400 12.82 4.19 10.60
C SER A 400 14.30 3.91 10.27
N THR A 401 15.11 3.46 11.24
CA THR A 401 16.57 3.19 11.11
C THR A 401 16.97 1.76 11.51
N LEU A 402 18.16 1.33 11.07
CA LEU A 402 18.76 0.05 11.47
C LEU A 402 19.06 0.00 12.97
N PHE A 403 19.69 1.04 13.53
CA PHE A 403 19.91 1.18 14.97
C PHE A 403 18.75 1.94 15.63
N HIS A 404 18.24 1.52 16.79
CA HIS A 404 17.35 2.38 17.57
C HIS A 404 18.13 3.62 18.04
N ILE A 405 17.45 4.75 18.26
CA ILE A 405 18.12 5.96 18.76
C ILE A 405 18.73 5.75 20.16
N GLU A 406 18.17 4.84 20.94
CA GLU A 406 18.64 4.42 22.27
C GLU A 406 19.75 3.36 22.22
N ASP A 407 19.91 2.63 21.11
CA ASP A 407 20.97 1.63 20.91
C ASP A 407 22.33 2.30 20.55
N LEU A 408 22.35 3.63 20.42
CA LEU A 408 23.55 4.36 20.05
C LEU A 408 24.52 4.46 21.25
N PRO A 409 25.80 4.08 21.10
CA PRO A 409 26.83 4.22 22.14
C PRO A 409 27.29 5.69 22.34
N PHE A 410 26.43 6.65 22.01
CA PHE A 410 26.61 8.09 22.15
C PHE A 410 25.23 8.78 22.04
N ASP A 411 25.07 9.90 22.75
CA ASP A 411 23.92 10.78 22.60
C ASP A 411 23.81 11.29 21.14
N PRO A 412 22.62 11.27 20.49
CA PRO A 412 22.40 11.79 19.13
C PRO A 412 22.89 13.22 18.88
N ALA A 413 22.81 14.12 19.88
CA ALA A 413 23.36 15.48 19.77
C ALA A 413 24.90 15.47 19.62
N ASN A 414 25.56 14.43 20.14
CA ASN A 414 26.99 14.18 20.03
C ASN A 414 27.36 13.25 18.86
N LEU A 415 26.46 13.05 17.87
CA LEU A 415 26.72 12.25 16.66
C LEU A 415 28.09 12.61 16.03
N PRO A 416 28.97 11.63 15.77
CA PRO A 416 30.33 11.91 15.28
C PRO A 416 30.39 12.70 13.97
N GLU A 417 31.32 13.66 13.93
CA GLU A 417 31.62 14.52 12.77
C GLU A 417 32.30 13.78 11.59
N SER A 418 31.97 12.51 11.36
CA SER A 418 32.31 11.78 10.14
C SER A 418 31.60 10.44 10.08
N PHE A 419 31.14 10.07 8.90
CA PHE A 419 30.63 8.72 8.65
C PHE A 419 31.66 7.64 9.02
N THR A 420 32.96 7.89 8.78
CA THR A 420 34.02 6.94 9.15
C THR A 420 34.14 6.73 10.66
N VAL A 421 33.99 7.79 11.49
CA VAL A 421 33.99 7.61 12.95
C VAL A 421 32.69 6.96 13.38
N PHE A 422 31.51 7.44 12.95
CA PHE A 422 30.20 6.82 13.23
C PHE A 422 30.20 5.30 12.96
N LYS A 423 30.59 4.89 11.75
CA LYS A 423 30.70 3.49 11.30
C LYS A 423 31.81 2.69 12.03
N ASN A 424 32.74 3.35 12.73
CA ASN A 424 33.76 2.70 13.55
C ASN A 424 33.34 2.64 15.04
N THR A 425 32.56 3.60 15.53
CA THR A 425 31.99 3.59 16.87
C THR A 425 30.86 2.56 16.99
N LEU A 426 30.07 2.34 15.93
CA LEU A 426 29.10 1.24 15.83
C LEU A 426 29.73 -0.13 15.48
N ALA A 427 31.06 -0.21 15.29
CA ALA A 427 31.73 -1.47 14.94
C ALA A 427 31.76 -2.54 16.05
N PRO A 428 31.74 -2.22 17.36
CA PRO A 428 31.51 -3.19 18.42
C PRO A 428 30.05 -3.65 18.42
N GLU A 429 29.09 -2.72 18.30
CA GLU A 429 27.65 -3.07 18.27
C GLU A 429 27.32 -3.99 17.08
N LEU A 430 27.89 -3.75 15.90
CA LEU A 430 27.80 -4.67 14.74
C LEU A 430 28.43 -6.07 14.95
N LYS A 431 28.96 -6.38 16.15
CA LYS A 431 29.47 -7.70 16.56
C LYS A 431 28.77 -8.22 17.82
N CYS A 432 28.55 -7.37 18.81
CA CYS A 432 27.83 -7.69 20.05
C CYS A 432 26.35 -7.91 19.77
N ALA A 433 25.75 -7.03 18.97
CA ALA A 433 24.44 -7.23 18.38
C ALA A 433 24.56 -8.23 17.22
N CYS A 434 24.51 -9.51 17.60
CA CYS A 434 23.48 -10.31 16.98
C CYS A 434 22.14 -9.57 17.14
N ASN A 435 21.72 -8.85 16.09
CA ASN A 435 20.30 -8.59 15.84
C ASN A 435 19.63 -9.92 15.44
N ALA A 436 19.76 -10.92 16.30
CA ALA A 436 18.58 -11.61 16.75
C ALA A 436 17.64 -10.53 17.30
N ILE A 437 16.80 -10.01 16.41
CA ILE A 437 15.36 -10.16 16.58
C ILE A 437 15.12 -11.16 17.74
N PRO A 438 14.64 -10.74 18.93
CA PRO A 438 14.54 -11.67 20.05
C PRO A 438 13.69 -12.90 19.65
N PRO A 439 13.80 -14.06 20.32
CA PRO A 439 12.97 -15.22 19.98
C PRO A 439 11.47 -14.88 19.93
N GLU A 440 11.07 -13.94 20.80
CA GLU A 440 9.78 -13.22 20.87
C GLU A 440 9.41 -12.37 19.63
N TYR A 441 10.19 -12.43 18.55
CA TYR A 441 10.00 -11.71 17.29
C TYR A 441 10.45 -12.58 16.08
N LEU A 442 11.33 -13.57 16.28
CA LEU A 442 11.77 -14.53 15.24
C LEU A 442 10.75 -15.66 15.01
N ASP A 443 10.18 -16.18 16.09
CA ASP A 443 9.12 -17.21 16.09
C ASP A 443 7.95 -16.70 16.96
N LEU A 444 7.49 -15.48 16.67
CA LEU A 444 6.18 -15.07 17.16
C LEU A 444 5.10 -16.04 16.63
N PRO A 445 4.13 -16.44 17.47
CA PRO A 445 3.00 -17.16 16.95
C PRO A 445 2.33 -16.28 15.88
N LYS A 446 2.10 -16.85 14.68
CA LYS A 446 1.09 -16.32 13.74
C LYS A 446 -0.09 -15.87 14.59
N PRO A 447 -0.47 -14.58 14.56
CA PRO A 447 -1.25 -13.98 15.64
C PRO A 447 -2.44 -14.88 15.94
N LYS A 448 -2.51 -15.39 17.18
CA LYS A 448 -3.56 -16.34 17.59
C LYS A 448 -4.88 -15.76 17.09
N THR A 449 -5.68 -16.57 16.40
CA THR A 449 -6.84 -16.12 15.60
C THR A 449 -7.91 -15.36 16.39
N SER A 450 -7.75 -15.27 17.71
CA SER A 450 -8.36 -14.35 18.65
C SER A 450 -7.70 -12.95 18.73
N LEU A 451 -6.95 -12.47 17.72
CA LEU A 451 -6.52 -11.07 17.67
C LEU A 451 -7.78 -10.22 17.47
N SER A 452 -8.41 -9.78 18.56
CA SER A 452 -9.62 -8.95 18.49
C SER A 452 -9.28 -7.50 18.14
N ILE A 453 -8.53 -7.31 17.06
CA ILE A 453 -8.67 -6.11 16.23
C ILE A 453 -10.12 -6.14 15.77
N ARG A 454 -10.99 -5.41 16.49
CA ARG A 454 -12.34 -5.19 15.99
C ARG A 454 -12.20 -4.49 14.64
N PRO A 455 -13.00 -4.84 13.63
CA PRO A 455 -13.18 -3.93 12.50
C PRO A 455 -13.60 -2.55 13.03
N CYS A 456 -13.31 -1.53 12.23
CA CYS A 456 -13.50 -0.10 12.49
C CYS A 456 -14.61 0.26 13.49
N MET A 457 -14.39 1.30 14.32
CA MET A 457 -15.46 1.97 15.07
C MET A 457 -16.72 2.09 14.19
N PRO A 458 -17.89 1.57 14.61
CA PRO A 458 -19.09 1.60 13.76
C PRO A 458 -19.57 3.01 13.37
N GLU A 459 -19.02 4.03 14.01
CA GLU A 459 -19.29 5.45 13.83
C GLU A 459 -18.24 6.15 12.94
N LEU A 460 -17.10 5.51 12.67
CA LEU A 460 -16.19 5.95 11.61
C LEU A 460 -16.72 5.43 10.27
N GLU A 461 -17.00 6.33 9.33
CA GLU A 461 -17.14 5.91 7.93
C GLU A 461 -15.83 5.24 7.47
N LEU A 462 -15.93 3.96 7.07
CA LEU A 462 -15.00 3.36 6.12
C LEU A 462 -14.84 4.36 4.98
N GLY A 463 -13.60 4.77 4.68
CA GLY A 463 -13.36 5.82 3.71
C GLY A 463 -13.84 5.45 2.31
N SER A 464 -15.03 5.94 1.95
CA SER A 464 -15.22 6.51 0.63
C SER A 464 -14.08 7.51 0.42
N LEU A 465 -13.34 7.40 -0.68
CA LEU A 465 -12.13 8.20 -0.88
C LEU A 465 -12.53 9.69 -0.96
N PRO A 466 -12.16 10.55 0.02
CA PRO A 466 -12.65 11.91 0.10
C PRO A 466 -11.82 12.84 -0.81
N LEU A 467 -11.72 12.46 -2.09
CA LEU A 467 -11.05 13.22 -3.14
C LEU A 467 -11.87 14.46 -3.54
N SER A 468 -13.20 14.39 -3.40
CA SER A 468 -14.18 15.42 -3.79
C SER A 468 -14.07 16.75 -3.03
N ALA A 469 -13.32 16.84 -1.94
CA ALA A 469 -13.13 18.07 -1.17
C ALA A 469 -11.75 18.71 -1.34
N VAL A 470 -10.70 17.92 -1.61
CA VAL A 470 -9.30 18.38 -1.60
C VAL A 470 -8.76 18.65 -3.01
N PHE A 471 -9.18 17.88 -4.01
CA PHE A 471 -8.74 18.08 -5.40
C PHE A 471 -9.69 18.98 -6.21
N CYS A 472 -10.84 19.35 -5.65
CA CYS A 472 -12.04 19.71 -6.42
C CYS A 472 -12.40 21.22 -6.38
N LYS A 473 -11.42 22.11 -6.30
CA LYS A 473 -11.65 23.57 -6.42
C LYS A 473 -10.93 24.19 -7.62
N ASP A 474 -9.67 23.81 -7.83
CA ASP A 474 -8.82 24.44 -8.85
C ASP A 474 -8.32 23.43 -9.91
N VAL A 475 -8.62 22.13 -9.76
CA VAL A 475 -8.36 21.09 -10.76
C VAL A 475 -9.68 20.51 -11.26
N GLY A 476 -9.95 20.68 -12.56
CA GLY A 476 -11.19 20.24 -13.19
C GLY A 476 -11.22 18.74 -13.47
N HIS A 477 -12.29 18.08 -13.03
CA HIS A 477 -12.59 16.64 -13.14
C HIS A 477 -11.65 15.71 -12.35
N PRO A 478 -12.17 14.58 -11.80
CA PRO A 478 -11.33 13.53 -11.25
C PRO A 478 -10.57 12.85 -12.41
N PRO A 479 -9.23 12.76 -12.37
CA PRO A 479 -8.50 12.11 -13.45
C PRO A 479 -8.84 10.61 -13.50
N SER A 480 -9.28 10.15 -14.67
CA SER A 480 -9.43 8.71 -14.95
C SER A 480 -8.05 8.06 -15.14
N TRP A 481 -8.03 6.76 -15.47
CA TRP A 481 -6.79 6.07 -15.86
C TRP A 481 -6.11 6.72 -17.09
N ALA A 482 -6.85 7.49 -17.90
CA ALA A 482 -6.31 8.21 -19.07
C ALA A 482 -5.80 9.63 -18.75
N ASP A 483 -6.17 10.21 -17.59
CA ASP A 483 -5.91 11.61 -17.24
C ASP A 483 -4.83 11.77 -16.16
N MET A 484 -4.36 10.66 -15.57
CA MET A 484 -3.10 10.65 -14.84
C MET A 484 -1.96 11.13 -15.75
N PRO A 485 -1.02 11.99 -15.29
CA PRO A 485 0.20 12.32 -16.04
C PRO A 485 1.20 11.16 -16.01
N LEU A 486 0.78 10.01 -16.56
CA LEU A 486 1.67 9.08 -17.23
C LEU A 486 2.38 9.85 -18.35
N PRO A 487 3.65 9.54 -18.66
CA PRO A 487 4.25 10.03 -19.90
C PRO A 487 3.34 9.63 -21.06
N SER A 488 2.83 10.62 -21.82
CA SER A 488 1.99 10.37 -22.99
C SER A 488 2.70 9.36 -23.88
N SER A 489 2.07 8.21 -24.14
CA SER A 489 2.68 7.13 -24.92
C SER A 489 3.05 7.65 -26.30
N GLN A 490 4.35 7.87 -26.52
CA GLN A 490 4.87 8.26 -27.82
C GLN A 490 4.75 7.07 -28.77
N SER A 491 3.64 7.05 -29.51
CA SER A 491 3.31 6.23 -30.68
C SER A 491 4.36 5.18 -31.07
N GLY A 492 4.21 3.98 -30.52
CA GLY A 492 5.01 2.80 -30.84
C GLY A 492 4.39 1.56 -30.18
N ASP A 493 4.31 0.46 -30.93
CA ASP A 493 3.76 -0.81 -30.45
C ASP A 493 4.75 -1.55 -29.54
N ASP A 494 4.87 -1.09 -28.30
CA ASP A 494 5.56 -1.79 -27.22
C ASP A 494 4.78 -1.64 -25.90
N LEU A 495 4.11 -2.72 -25.47
CA LEU A 495 3.61 -2.82 -24.10
C LEU A 495 4.82 -2.92 -23.16
N PRO A 496 5.08 -1.93 -22.29
CA PRO A 496 6.30 -1.93 -21.49
C PRO A 496 6.30 -3.12 -20.54
N ALA A 497 7.41 -3.86 -20.51
CA ALA A 497 7.65 -4.92 -19.55
C ALA A 497 7.39 -4.41 -18.12
N ALA A 498 6.76 -5.24 -17.29
CA ALA A 498 6.21 -4.84 -15.99
C ALA A 498 7.21 -3.99 -15.17
N PRO A 499 6.79 -2.82 -14.65
CA PRO A 499 7.71 -1.82 -14.14
C PRO A 499 8.57 -2.37 -12.99
N LEU A 500 9.88 -2.14 -13.07
CA LEU A 500 10.89 -2.59 -12.09
C LEU A 500 10.53 -2.17 -10.65
N PHE A 501 9.78 -1.08 -10.50
CA PHE A 501 9.28 -0.57 -9.24
C PHE A 501 7.75 -0.69 -9.18
N LYS A 502 7.29 -1.47 -8.21
CA LYS A 502 5.89 -1.59 -7.80
C LYS A 502 5.79 -1.41 -6.28
N GLY A 503 4.89 -0.57 -5.82
CA GLY A 503 4.65 -0.29 -4.41
C GLY A 503 4.20 -1.50 -3.60
N GLY A 504 4.31 -1.37 -2.28
CA GLY A 504 3.82 -2.34 -1.30
C GLY A 504 4.89 -3.26 -0.71
N GLU A 505 4.66 -3.68 0.53
CA GLU A 505 5.58 -4.48 1.34
C GLU A 505 5.99 -5.78 0.64
N ARG A 506 4.99 -6.54 0.17
CA ARG A 506 5.18 -7.82 -0.52
C ARG A 506 6.04 -7.72 -1.78
N ALA A 507 6.02 -6.57 -2.47
CA ALA A 507 6.90 -6.33 -3.62
C ALA A 507 8.35 -6.03 -3.20
N GLY A 508 8.53 -5.30 -2.10
CA GLY A 508 9.84 -5.04 -1.48
C GLY A 508 10.49 -6.30 -0.92
N LEU A 509 9.71 -7.14 -0.24
CA LEU A 509 10.15 -8.46 0.24
C LEU A 509 10.54 -9.39 -0.92
N HIS A 510 9.74 -9.47 -1.98
CA HIS A 510 10.10 -10.25 -3.17
C HIS A 510 11.39 -9.75 -3.85
N ARG A 511 11.59 -8.41 -3.95
CA ARG A 511 12.84 -7.85 -4.47
C ARG A 511 14.03 -8.12 -3.54
N LEU A 512 13.82 -8.13 -2.23
CA LEU A 512 14.83 -8.50 -1.24
C LEU A 512 15.25 -9.97 -1.41
N GLU A 513 14.29 -10.90 -1.39
CA GLU A 513 14.52 -12.34 -1.56
C GLU A 513 15.25 -12.64 -2.88
N TYR A 514 14.79 -12.07 -3.99
CA TYR A 514 15.44 -12.19 -5.30
C TYR A 514 16.87 -11.65 -5.30
N TYR A 515 17.12 -10.47 -4.73
CA TYR A 515 18.47 -9.90 -4.71
C TYR A 515 19.45 -10.73 -3.87
N PHE A 516 18.93 -11.37 -2.80
CA PHE A 516 19.68 -12.27 -1.94
C PHE A 516 19.86 -13.69 -2.49
N SER A 517 19.08 -14.11 -3.51
CA SER A 517 19.22 -15.44 -4.14
C SER A 517 20.39 -15.55 -5.12
N GLY A 518 21.10 -14.46 -5.41
CA GLY A 518 22.25 -14.45 -6.32
C GLY A 518 22.89 -13.07 -6.55
N PRO A 519 22.16 -12.06 -7.05
CA PRO A 519 22.70 -10.76 -7.45
C PRO A 519 23.65 -10.10 -6.45
N LEU A 520 23.33 -10.16 -5.14
CA LEU A 520 24.16 -9.62 -4.07
C LEU A 520 25.63 -10.05 -4.17
N ALA A 521 25.95 -11.26 -4.63
CA ALA A 521 27.32 -11.78 -4.68
C ALA A 521 28.29 -10.81 -5.41
N THR A 522 27.82 -10.12 -6.46
CA THR A 522 28.63 -9.22 -7.31
C THR A 522 28.46 -7.73 -7.00
N TYR A 523 27.83 -7.37 -5.88
CA TYR A 523 27.49 -5.97 -5.58
C TYR A 523 28.73 -5.08 -5.35
N ALA A 524 29.83 -5.61 -4.82
CA ALA A 524 31.06 -4.83 -4.60
C ALA A 524 31.62 -4.26 -5.91
N GLU A 525 31.53 -5.04 -6.99
CA GLU A 525 31.96 -4.73 -8.35
C GLU A 525 30.91 -3.89 -9.07
N THR A 526 29.66 -4.35 -9.06
CA THR A 526 28.59 -3.83 -9.93
C THR A 526 27.97 -2.51 -9.46
N LYS A 527 28.04 -2.15 -8.17
CA LYS A 527 27.41 -0.94 -7.57
C LYS A 527 27.65 0.44 -8.21
N ASN A 528 28.56 0.55 -9.18
CA ASN A 528 28.80 1.78 -9.96
C ASN A 528 28.22 1.75 -11.38
N ASN A 529 27.79 0.58 -11.86
CA ASN A 529 27.10 0.40 -13.13
C ASN A 529 25.74 1.11 -13.07
N MET A 530 25.40 1.79 -14.16
CA MET A 530 24.27 2.70 -14.26
C MET A 530 23.11 2.12 -15.07
N LEU A 531 23.32 0.99 -15.76
CA LEU A 531 22.39 0.41 -16.73
C LEU A 531 21.62 -0.79 -16.17
N ASP A 532 22.31 -1.68 -15.45
CA ASP A 532 21.78 -3.00 -15.15
C ASP A 532 20.86 -3.01 -13.91
N ALA A 533 19.70 -3.67 -14.03
CA ALA A 533 18.69 -3.76 -12.98
C ALA A 533 19.24 -4.38 -11.68
N ASP A 534 20.21 -5.28 -11.79
CA ASP A 534 20.76 -6.04 -10.67
C ASP A 534 22.16 -5.60 -10.22
N ALA A 535 22.71 -4.55 -10.82
CA ALA A 535 23.93 -3.89 -10.36
C ALA A 535 23.81 -3.23 -8.96
N SER A 536 22.60 -3.20 -8.41
CA SER A 536 22.32 -2.77 -7.04
C SER A 536 21.00 -3.37 -6.58
N SER A 537 20.75 -3.34 -5.26
CA SER A 537 19.55 -3.95 -4.68
C SER A 537 18.24 -3.37 -5.19
N LYS A 538 18.27 -2.11 -5.66
CA LYS A 538 17.10 -1.30 -6.05
C LYS A 538 16.06 -1.14 -4.93
N LEU A 539 16.39 -1.49 -3.67
CA LEU A 539 15.46 -1.47 -2.53
C LEU A 539 15.09 -0.07 -2.02
N SER A 540 15.70 0.98 -2.57
CA SER A 540 15.54 2.35 -2.07
C SER A 540 14.11 2.90 -2.06
N PRO A 541 13.21 2.63 -3.04
CA PRO A 541 11.82 3.13 -2.98
C PRO A 541 11.05 2.52 -1.81
N TRP A 542 11.20 1.21 -1.58
CA TRP A 542 10.58 0.51 -0.45
C TRP A 542 11.19 0.92 0.90
N LEU A 543 12.48 1.29 0.96
CA LEU A 543 13.13 1.87 2.16
C LEU A 543 12.80 3.36 2.41
N ALA A 544 12.27 4.06 1.40
CA ALA A 544 11.95 5.50 1.41
C ALA A 544 10.44 5.82 1.49
N HIS A 545 9.60 4.79 1.38
CA HIS A 545 8.21 4.78 1.86
C HIS A 545 8.05 3.84 3.08
N GLY A 546 9.12 3.12 3.44
CA GLY A 546 9.13 2.13 4.52
C GLY A 546 8.17 0.95 4.32
N CYS A 547 7.90 0.57 3.08
CA CYS A 547 7.39 -0.75 2.73
C CYS A 547 8.42 -1.87 3.00
N LEU A 548 9.64 -1.54 3.41
CA LEU A 548 10.64 -2.49 3.85
C LEU A 548 11.48 -1.88 4.97
N SER A 549 11.60 -2.58 6.09
CA SER A 549 12.45 -2.15 7.21
C SER A 549 13.94 -2.29 6.89
N PRO A 550 14.79 -1.32 7.29
CA PRO A 550 16.24 -1.47 7.21
C PRO A 550 16.76 -2.61 8.10
N ARG A 551 16.03 -2.96 9.17
CA ARG A 551 16.34 -4.12 10.04
C ARG A 551 16.07 -5.42 9.28
N ARG A 552 14.94 -5.52 8.57
CA ARG A 552 14.60 -6.67 7.72
C ARG A 552 15.64 -6.94 6.62
N VAL A 553 16.22 -5.90 6.03
CA VAL A 553 17.35 -6.03 5.07
C VAL A 553 18.62 -6.53 5.78
N PHE A 554 18.88 -6.09 7.01
CA PHE A 554 20.04 -6.55 7.80
C PHE A 554 19.90 -7.99 8.28
N GLU A 555 18.69 -8.46 8.57
CA GLU A 555 18.41 -9.86 8.93
C GLU A 555 18.70 -10.80 7.75
N ALA A 556 18.20 -10.45 6.56
CA ALA A 556 18.54 -11.15 5.32
C ALA A 556 20.05 -11.13 5.07
N LEU A 557 20.71 -10.00 5.38
CA LEU A 557 22.17 -9.89 5.31
C LEU A 557 22.88 -10.85 6.25
N ARG A 558 22.51 -10.90 7.53
CA ARG A 558 23.16 -11.82 8.49
C ARG A 558 22.88 -13.28 8.15
N LYS A 559 21.67 -13.63 7.71
CA LYS A 559 21.34 -14.98 7.23
C LYS A 559 22.18 -15.42 6.03
N HIS A 560 22.55 -14.48 5.14
CA HIS A 560 23.49 -14.72 4.04
C HIS A 560 24.94 -14.81 4.54
N GLU A 561 25.37 -13.92 5.44
CA GLU A 561 26.73 -13.92 6.01
C GLU A 561 27.05 -15.15 6.86
N MET A 562 26.04 -15.86 7.39
CA MET A 562 26.19 -17.19 8.01
C MET A 562 26.76 -18.26 7.05
N GLN A 563 26.58 -18.10 5.74
CA GLN A 563 27.20 -18.97 4.72
C GLN A 563 28.61 -18.46 4.40
N ALA A 564 28.72 -17.18 4.00
CA ALA A 564 29.98 -16.47 3.88
C ALA A 564 29.76 -14.95 3.90
N ALA A 565 30.51 -14.21 4.71
CA ALA A 565 30.61 -12.76 4.60
C ALA A 565 31.52 -12.38 3.41
N THR A 566 31.10 -11.41 2.61
CA THR A 566 31.78 -11.02 1.35
C THR A 566 32.06 -9.52 1.32
N ALA A 567 32.90 -9.07 0.37
CA ALA A 567 33.04 -7.63 0.09
C ALA A 567 31.68 -7.00 -0.26
N SER A 568 30.83 -7.76 -0.96
CA SER A 568 29.50 -7.35 -1.40
C SER A 568 28.49 -7.22 -0.25
N SER A 569 28.47 -8.17 0.70
CA SER A 569 27.62 -8.08 1.89
C SER A 569 28.00 -6.85 2.73
N TYR A 570 29.30 -6.63 2.93
CA TYR A 570 29.83 -5.43 3.59
C TYR A 570 29.41 -4.12 2.89
N TRP A 571 29.45 -4.06 1.55
CA TRP A 571 29.03 -2.86 0.82
C TRP A 571 27.52 -2.59 0.91
N LEU A 572 26.66 -3.61 1.09
CA LEU A 572 25.24 -3.41 1.34
C LEU A 572 24.99 -2.86 2.76
N LEU A 573 25.67 -3.41 3.77
CA LEU A 573 25.67 -2.85 5.13
C LEU A 573 26.16 -1.40 5.15
N PHE A 574 27.25 -1.10 4.44
CA PHE A 574 27.78 0.26 4.30
C PHE A 574 26.72 1.24 3.78
N ALA A 575 25.90 0.83 2.80
CA ALA A 575 24.84 1.67 2.24
C ALA A 575 23.71 1.93 3.26
N LEU A 576 23.28 0.91 4.02
CA LEU A 576 22.29 1.07 5.10
C LEU A 576 22.81 2.02 6.20
N LEU A 577 24.07 1.86 6.61
CA LEU A 577 24.69 2.74 7.61
C LEU A 577 24.79 4.20 7.14
N VAL A 578 24.94 4.46 5.83
CA VAL A 578 24.94 5.84 5.28
C VAL A 578 23.54 6.46 5.38
N ARG A 579 22.46 5.70 5.14
CA ARG A 579 21.07 6.16 5.34
C ARG A 579 20.81 6.51 6.81
N ASP A 580 21.15 5.62 7.73
CA ASP A 580 21.06 5.86 9.18
C ASP A 580 21.87 7.11 9.59
N PHE A 581 23.12 7.24 9.13
CA PHE A 581 23.95 8.40 9.42
C PHE A 581 23.31 9.72 8.97
N PHE A 582 22.70 9.76 7.78
CA PHE A 582 22.03 10.97 7.30
C PHE A 582 20.74 11.28 8.07
N ARG A 583 20.00 10.27 8.54
CA ARG A 583 18.84 10.47 9.43
C ARG A 583 19.26 11.00 10.81
N PHE A 584 20.35 10.52 11.40
CA PHE A 584 20.90 11.10 12.64
C PHE A 584 21.54 12.49 12.43
N VAL A 585 22.13 12.78 11.26
CA VAL A 585 22.59 14.14 10.90
C VAL A 585 21.40 15.12 10.90
N ALA A 586 20.23 14.70 10.41
CA ALA A 586 19.01 15.50 10.50
C ALA A 586 18.55 15.70 11.96
N VAL A 587 18.61 14.67 12.82
CA VAL A 587 18.34 14.82 14.27
C VAL A 587 19.22 15.90 14.91
N LYS A 588 20.55 15.82 14.70
CA LYS A 588 21.53 16.72 15.34
C LYS A 588 21.49 18.15 14.81
N HIS A 589 21.27 18.34 13.52
CA HIS A 589 21.41 19.66 12.86
C HIS A 589 20.07 20.32 12.47
N GLY A 590 18.95 19.60 12.57
CA GLY A 590 17.61 20.13 12.31
C GLY A 590 17.48 20.77 10.93
N SER A 591 16.83 21.94 10.88
CA SER A 591 16.57 22.65 9.62
C SER A 591 17.82 23.11 8.85
N ARG A 592 19.02 23.07 9.45
CA ARG A 592 20.28 23.47 8.79
C ARG A 592 20.60 22.61 7.57
N ILE A 593 19.98 21.44 7.41
CA ILE A 593 20.11 20.61 6.20
C ILE A 593 19.38 21.19 4.97
N PHE A 594 18.47 22.17 5.15
CA PHE A 594 17.74 22.85 4.08
C PHE A 594 18.25 24.26 3.77
N HIS A 595 18.94 24.89 4.74
CA HIS A 595 19.43 26.27 4.63
C HIS A 595 20.53 26.38 3.56
N GLY A 596 20.58 27.46 2.76
CA GLY A 596 21.57 27.61 1.69
C GLY A 596 23.04 27.57 2.12
N ALA A 597 23.34 27.88 3.39
CA ALA A 597 24.67 27.77 4.00
C ALA A 597 24.96 26.40 4.66
N GLY A 598 23.99 25.49 4.60
CA GLY A 598 24.02 24.13 5.12
C GLY A 598 24.38 23.99 6.61
N ILE A 599 24.86 22.80 6.94
CA ILE A 599 25.30 22.44 8.30
C ILE A 599 26.47 23.33 8.75
N SER A 600 27.45 23.55 7.87
CA SER A 600 28.66 24.34 8.18
C SER A 600 28.40 25.82 8.46
N GLY A 601 27.30 26.39 7.97
CA GLY A 601 27.04 27.83 8.03
C GLY A 601 27.86 28.67 7.04
N LYS A 602 28.68 28.04 6.18
CA LYS A 602 29.43 28.73 5.13
C LYS A 602 28.48 29.14 4.00
N ARG A 603 28.46 30.42 3.61
CA ARG A 603 27.78 30.87 2.39
C ARG A 603 28.59 30.48 1.14
N LEU A 604 27.87 30.25 0.04
CA LEU A 604 28.40 30.11 -1.30
C LEU A 604 27.64 31.11 -2.19
N ASP A 605 28.36 31.70 -3.13
CA ASP A 605 27.80 32.59 -4.14
C ASP A 605 27.62 31.80 -5.44
N TRP A 606 26.52 32.03 -6.14
CA TRP A 606 26.10 31.28 -7.32
C TRP A 606 26.13 32.19 -8.55
N SER A 607 26.67 31.72 -9.67
CA SER A 607 26.66 32.46 -10.93
C SER A 607 25.69 31.90 -11.96
N GLY A 608 25.29 30.63 -11.83
CA GLY A 608 24.32 29.99 -12.72
C GLY A 608 22.88 30.29 -12.29
N GLY A 609 22.04 30.62 -13.25
CA GLY A 609 20.65 31.03 -13.06
C GLY A 609 19.65 29.98 -13.55
N ASP A 610 18.66 30.46 -14.30
CA ASP A 610 17.56 29.63 -14.81
C ASP A 610 17.90 28.89 -16.11
N GLU A 611 18.74 29.46 -16.96
CA GLU A 611 19.17 28.84 -18.23
C GLU A 611 20.01 27.58 -17.98
N GLU A 612 21.00 27.66 -17.09
CA GLU A 612 21.82 26.50 -16.70
C GLU A 612 20.99 25.43 -16.00
N PHE A 613 20.03 25.83 -15.17
CA PHE A 613 19.11 24.89 -14.52
C PHE A 613 18.14 24.23 -15.53
N ALA A 614 17.69 24.96 -16.55
CA ALA A 614 16.88 24.41 -17.64
C ALA A 614 17.66 23.39 -18.47
N MET A 615 18.90 23.71 -18.87
CA MET A 615 19.77 22.76 -19.60
C MET A 615 20.05 21.49 -18.78
N TRP A 616 20.26 21.62 -17.46
CA TRP A 616 20.46 20.48 -16.56
C TRP A 616 19.19 19.64 -16.38
N THR A 617 18.05 20.26 -16.06
CA THR A 617 16.78 19.54 -15.82
C THR A 617 16.20 18.86 -17.07
N THR A 618 16.52 19.36 -18.26
CA THR A 618 16.09 18.76 -19.55
C THR A 618 17.06 17.72 -20.10
N GLY A 619 18.31 17.64 -19.62
CA GLY A 619 19.35 16.82 -20.20
C GLY A 619 19.79 17.33 -21.58
N GLN A 620 20.16 18.61 -21.62
CA GLN A 620 20.64 19.35 -22.79
C GLN A 620 21.92 20.16 -22.48
N THR A 621 22.77 19.69 -21.56
CA THR A 621 24.03 20.34 -21.18
C THR A 621 25.15 20.14 -22.21
N GLY A 622 24.98 19.22 -23.17
CA GLY A 622 26.02 18.84 -24.12
C GLY A 622 27.10 17.93 -23.52
N TYR A 623 26.85 17.39 -22.32
CA TYR A 623 27.69 16.41 -21.64
C TYR A 623 26.95 15.08 -21.51
N PRO A 624 27.27 14.06 -22.33
CA PRO A 624 26.46 12.84 -22.46
C PRO A 624 26.16 12.13 -21.12
N LEU A 625 27.13 12.04 -20.20
CA LEU A 625 26.90 11.44 -18.89
C LEU A 625 25.86 12.20 -18.06
N VAL A 626 25.86 13.54 -18.12
CA VAL A 626 24.91 14.36 -17.37
C VAL A 626 23.53 14.22 -18.01
N ASP A 627 23.46 14.38 -19.33
CA ASP A 627 22.21 14.40 -20.08
C ASP A 627 21.48 13.05 -20.04
N GLY A 628 22.20 11.95 -20.23
CA GLY A 628 21.64 10.59 -20.11
C GLY A 628 21.05 10.32 -18.72
N ASN A 629 21.72 10.77 -17.65
CA ASN A 629 21.21 10.62 -16.29
C ASN A 629 19.99 11.49 -16.00
N MET A 630 19.99 12.74 -16.47
CA MET A 630 18.84 13.64 -16.26
C MET A 630 17.61 13.17 -17.07
N ARG A 631 17.81 12.53 -18.22
CA ARG A 631 16.76 11.84 -18.98
C ARG A 631 16.31 10.53 -18.30
N GLU A 632 17.21 9.70 -17.76
CA GLU A 632 16.87 8.51 -16.96
C GLU A 632 15.92 8.89 -15.81
N LEU A 633 16.27 9.93 -15.05
CA LEU A 633 15.45 10.44 -13.94
C LEU A 633 14.06 10.87 -14.41
N LYS A 634 14.00 11.69 -15.47
CA LYS A 634 12.73 12.23 -15.98
C LYS A 634 11.82 11.14 -16.60
N GLN A 635 12.38 10.06 -17.13
CA GLN A 635 11.62 8.97 -17.77
C GLN A 635 11.27 7.81 -16.82
N THR A 636 11.97 7.65 -15.70
CA THR A 636 11.78 6.49 -14.80
C THR A 636 11.46 6.84 -13.35
N GLY A 637 11.69 8.08 -12.94
CA GLY A 637 11.70 8.50 -11.53
C GLY A 637 12.89 7.96 -10.73
N TRP A 638 13.86 7.28 -11.35
CA TRP A 638 15.04 6.73 -10.67
C TRP A 638 16.34 7.17 -11.34
N MET A 639 17.45 7.08 -10.62
CA MET A 639 18.79 7.30 -11.15
C MET A 639 19.80 6.51 -10.34
N SER A 640 20.83 5.97 -10.98
CA SER A 640 21.95 5.30 -10.31
C SER A 640 22.68 6.24 -9.33
N ASN A 641 23.25 5.72 -8.23
CA ASN A 641 24.02 6.54 -7.30
C ASN A 641 25.28 7.17 -7.95
N ARG A 642 25.89 6.48 -8.93
CA ARG A 642 27.00 7.03 -9.75
C ARG A 642 26.52 8.21 -10.59
N GLY A 643 25.32 8.11 -11.16
CA GLY A 643 24.58 9.19 -11.80
C GLY A 643 24.39 10.40 -10.90
N ARG A 644 23.69 10.20 -9.77
CA ARG A 644 23.34 11.24 -8.80
C ARG A 644 24.56 12.05 -8.35
N GLN A 645 25.68 11.37 -8.10
CA GLN A 645 26.97 12.01 -7.76
C GLN A 645 27.53 12.90 -8.87
N ASN A 646 27.40 12.50 -10.14
CA ASN A 646 27.89 13.27 -11.28
C ASN A 646 27.00 14.48 -11.57
N VAL A 647 25.68 14.28 -11.70
CA VAL A 647 24.75 15.38 -12.05
C VAL A 647 24.70 16.46 -10.95
N ALA A 648 24.76 16.07 -9.67
CA ALA A 648 24.80 17.02 -8.56
C ALA A 648 26.13 17.79 -8.52
N SER A 649 27.26 17.12 -8.76
CA SER A 649 28.56 17.81 -8.86
C SER A 649 28.59 18.80 -10.02
N PHE A 650 28.04 18.44 -11.19
CA PHE A 650 28.03 19.29 -12.36
C PHE A 650 27.19 20.56 -12.12
N LEU A 651 25.98 20.41 -11.57
CA LEU A 651 25.10 21.53 -11.22
C LEU A 651 25.78 22.53 -10.27
N ILE A 652 26.44 22.03 -9.23
CA ILE A 652 27.04 22.85 -8.16
C ILE A 652 28.38 23.47 -8.58
N TRP A 653 29.25 22.71 -9.26
CA TRP A 653 30.66 23.08 -9.43
C TRP A 653 31.07 23.44 -10.86
N ASP A 654 30.23 23.14 -11.85
CA ASP A 654 30.49 23.45 -13.26
C ASP A 654 29.48 24.46 -13.80
N LEU A 655 28.19 24.29 -13.48
CA LEU A 655 27.13 25.28 -13.75
C LEU A 655 27.00 26.38 -12.67
N GLN A 656 27.53 26.15 -11.46
CA GLN A 656 27.46 27.08 -10.31
C GLN A 656 26.04 27.54 -9.95
N VAL A 657 25.06 26.64 -10.06
CA VAL A 657 23.66 26.84 -9.67
C VAL A 657 23.45 26.41 -8.21
N ASP A 658 22.55 27.10 -7.49
CA ASP A 658 22.23 26.78 -6.09
C ASP A 658 21.78 25.32 -5.93
N TRP A 659 22.52 24.58 -5.10
CA TRP A 659 22.31 23.15 -4.84
C TRP A 659 20.87 22.81 -4.39
N ARG A 660 20.16 23.76 -3.76
CA ARG A 660 18.78 23.57 -3.29
C ARG A 660 17.79 23.40 -4.44
N ARG A 661 18.08 23.97 -5.62
CA ARG A 661 17.29 23.75 -6.84
C ARG A 661 17.41 22.30 -7.31
N GLY A 662 18.62 21.74 -7.28
CA GLY A 662 18.86 20.33 -7.55
C GLY A 662 18.22 19.40 -6.51
N ALA A 663 18.32 19.75 -5.23
CA ALA A 663 17.66 19.02 -4.14
C ALA A 663 16.13 18.97 -4.31
N ARG A 664 15.50 20.11 -4.64
CA ARG A 664 14.06 20.19 -4.95
C ARG A 664 13.67 19.47 -6.24
N TRP A 665 14.50 19.50 -7.29
CA TRP A 665 14.25 18.73 -8.52
C TRP A 665 14.26 17.22 -8.27
N PHE A 666 15.19 16.75 -7.43
CA PHE A 666 15.23 15.37 -6.97
C PHE A 666 14.05 15.03 -6.05
N GLU A 667 13.61 15.95 -5.19
CA GLU A 667 12.39 15.81 -4.39
C GLU A 667 11.13 15.69 -5.27
N ALA A 668 11.00 16.45 -6.35
CA ALA A 668 9.90 16.26 -7.31
C ALA A 668 9.98 14.89 -8.00
N ASN A 669 11.11 14.58 -8.64
CA ASN A 669 11.19 13.47 -9.61
C ASN A 669 11.45 12.08 -9.01
N LEU A 670 12.11 11.94 -7.85
CA LEU A 670 12.57 10.64 -7.36
C LEU A 670 11.42 9.77 -6.78
N ILE A 671 11.30 8.54 -7.29
CA ILE A 671 10.49 7.45 -6.72
C ILE A 671 11.06 6.94 -5.38
N ASP A 672 12.34 7.20 -5.10
CA ASP A 672 13.02 6.87 -3.84
C ASP A 672 13.49 8.10 -3.06
N TYR A 673 12.70 9.18 -3.12
CA TYR A 673 12.91 10.34 -2.28
C TYR A 673 12.80 9.99 -0.79
N ASP A 674 13.90 10.19 -0.06
CA ASP A 674 13.98 10.19 1.40
C ASP A 674 14.59 11.54 1.77
N VAL A 675 13.86 12.38 2.54
CA VAL A 675 14.28 13.76 2.86
C VAL A 675 15.69 13.82 3.43
N THR A 676 16.01 12.93 4.37
CA THR A 676 17.32 12.92 5.04
C THR A 676 18.43 12.52 4.07
N SER A 677 18.18 11.53 3.22
CA SER A 677 19.15 10.98 2.27
C SER A 677 19.36 11.91 1.08
N ASN A 678 18.31 12.56 0.57
CA ASN A 678 18.42 13.54 -0.51
C ASN A 678 19.16 14.80 -0.02
N TRP A 679 18.61 15.48 0.97
CA TRP A 679 19.11 16.80 1.38
C TRP A 679 20.52 16.71 1.98
N CYS A 680 20.85 15.70 2.78
CA CYS A 680 22.22 15.55 3.29
C CYS A 680 23.24 15.16 2.20
N ASN A 681 22.86 14.41 1.15
CA ASN A 681 23.76 14.19 0.00
C ASN A 681 24.00 15.47 -0.80
N TRP A 682 22.97 16.31 -1.01
CA TRP A 682 23.13 17.58 -1.70
C TRP A 682 23.96 18.60 -0.89
N VAL A 683 23.73 18.74 0.41
CA VAL A 683 24.58 19.53 1.33
C VAL A 683 26.03 19.02 1.34
N ALA A 684 26.24 17.70 1.25
CA ALA A 684 27.57 17.10 1.13
C ALA A 684 28.24 17.38 -0.23
N ALA A 685 27.49 17.32 -1.34
CA ALA A 685 27.98 17.64 -2.68
C ALA A 685 28.40 19.12 -2.78
N ALA A 686 27.67 20.02 -2.12
CA ALA A 686 28.02 21.43 -1.94
C ALA A 686 29.23 21.69 -0.99
N GLY A 687 29.74 20.66 -0.32
CA GLY A 687 30.79 20.78 0.71
C GLY A 687 30.32 21.43 2.01
N LEU A 688 29.02 21.70 2.14
CA LEU A 688 28.41 22.44 3.25
C LEU A 688 28.14 21.58 4.49
N THR A 689 28.53 20.31 4.47
CA THR A 689 28.82 19.52 5.68
C THR A 689 30.11 19.96 6.38
N GLY A 690 30.94 20.81 5.77
CA GLY A 690 32.28 21.13 6.28
C GLY A 690 33.28 19.98 6.06
N GLY A 691 32.99 19.10 5.11
CA GLY A 691 33.79 17.92 4.76
C GLY A 691 34.68 18.08 3.53
N ARG A 692 35.11 16.94 2.97
CA ARG A 692 35.79 16.92 1.66
C ARG A 692 34.77 17.19 0.54
N ILE A 693 34.99 18.25 -0.24
CA ILE A 693 34.32 18.47 -1.52
C ILE A 693 34.75 17.39 -2.53
N ASN A 694 33.77 16.84 -3.25
CA ASN A 694 34.00 15.88 -4.34
C ASN A 694 33.44 16.43 -5.64
N LYS A 695 34.21 17.30 -6.30
CA LYS A 695 33.98 17.64 -7.69
C LYS A 695 34.39 16.46 -8.58
N PHE A 696 33.48 16.01 -9.43
CA PHE A 696 33.73 14.98 -10.44
C PHE A 696 34.08 15.62 -11.79
N ASN A 697 34.94 14.95 -12.57
CA ASN A 697 35.12 15.26 -14.00
C ASN A 697 34.20 14.30 -14.76
N VAL A 698 33.09 14.83 -15.31
CA VAL A 698 32.02 14.02 -15.90
C VAL A 698 32.47 13.23 -17.13
N VAL A 699 33.38 13.79 -17.94
CA VAL A 699 33.98 13.10 -19.10
C VAL A 699 34.76 11.86 -18.65
N LYS A 700 35.67 12.03 -17.68
CA LYS A 700 36.43 10.90 -17.12
C LYS A 700 35.52 9.87 -16.44
N GLN A 701 34.45 10.30 -15.79
CA GLN A 701 33.47 9.39 -15.18
C GLN A 701 32.67 8.62 -16.24
N SER A 702 32.43 9.21 -17.41
CA SER A 702 31.73 8.57 -18.53
C SER A 702 32.56 7.41 -19.08
N HIS A 703 33.79 7.68 -19.52
CA HIS A 703 34.72 6.62 -19.95
C HIS A 703 35.01 5.58 -18.86
N GLN A 704 34.97 5.95 -17.57
CA GLN A 704 35.28 5.01 -16.47
C GLN A 704 34.12 4.04 -16.16
N TYR A 705 32.86 4.46 -16.33
CA TYR A 705 31.69 3.69 -15.87
C TYR A 705 30.72 3.28 -16.97
N ASP A 706 30.91 3.76 -18.19
CA ASP A 706 30.23 3.27 -19.40
C ASP A 706 31.19 3.19 -20.60
N PRO A 707 32.37 2.51 -20.50
CA PRO A 707 33.44 2.53 -21.52
C PRO A 707 33.05 1.98 -22.92
N SER A 708 31.82 1.53 -23.08
CA SER A 708 31.24 1.03 -24.34
C SER A 708 29.95 1.78 -24.73
N GLY A 709 29.73 2.96 -24.14
CA GLY A 709 28.58 3.83 -24.41
C GLY A 709 27.19 3.21 -24.22
N ARG A 710 27.05 2.02 -23.61
CA ARG A 710 25.78 1.26 -23.59
C ARG A 710 24.70 1.97 -22.79
N TYR A 711 25.08 2.63 -21.70
CA TYR A 711 24.17 3.49 -20.94
C TYR A 711 23.84 4.76 -21.72
N LEU A 712 24.84 5.39 -22.36
CA LEU A 712 24.61 6.59 -23.18
C LEU A 712 23.68 6.31 -24.36
N ARG A 713 23.90 5.27 -25.17
CA ARG A 713 23.05 4.92 -26.32
C ARG A 713 21.59 4.62 -25.95
N LYS A 714 21.32 4.19 -24.71
CA LYS A 714 19.95 3.96 -24.22
C LYS A 714 19.19 5.27 -23.96
N TRP A 715 19.84 6.27 -23.37
CA TRP A 715 19.20 7.52 -22.94
C TRP A 715 19.42 8.71 -23.89
N LEU A 716 20.40 8.58 -24.78
CA LEU A 716 20.75 9.51 -25.86
C LEU A 716 20.76 8.76 -27.20
N PRO A 717 19.59 8.30 -27.70
CA PRO A 717 19.50 7.56 -28.96
C PRO A 717 20.03 8.37 -30.15
N GLU A 718 20.02 9.72 -30.09
CA GLU A 718 20.62 10.58 -31.10
C GLU A 718 22.15 10.42 -31.23
N LEU A 719 22.83 9.90 -30.20
CA LEU A 719 24.27 9.59 -30.21
C LEU A 719 24.57 8.10 -30.51
N SER A 720 23.56 7.30 -30.83
CA SER A 720 23.70 5.84 -30.96
C SER A 720 24.67 5.38 -32.06
N SER A 721 24.86 6.19 -33.10
CA SER A 721 25.69 5.93 -34.27
C SER A 721 27.20 6.20 -34.09
N LEU A 722 27.61 6.78 -32.96
CA LEU A 722 29.02 7.10 -32.66
C LEU A 722 29.80 5.87 -32.19
N THR A 723 31.14 5.89 -32.28
CA THR A 723 31.96 4.83 -31.65
C THR A 723 31.96 4.94 -30.13
N ASP A 724 32.45 3.89 -29.46
CA ASP A 724 32.56 3.83 -27.99
C ASP A 724 33.49 4.91 -27.41
N GLU A 725 34.48 5.38 -28.17
CA GLU A 725 35.32 6.52 -27.78
C GLU A 725 34.63 7.87 -28.01
N GLU A 726 33.91 8.01 -29.13
CA GLU A 726 33.34 9.27 -29.60
C GLU A 726 32.10 9.70 -28.82
N ILE A 727 31.27 8.74 -28.41
CA ILE A 727 30.01 8.98 -27.70
C ILE A 727 30.16 9.73 -26.36
N HIS A 728 31.36 9.70 -25.77
CA HIS A 728 31.67 10.41 -24.53
C HIS A 728 32.02 11.89 -24.72
N GLU A 729 32.51 12.28 -25.91
CA GLU A 729 32.95 13.64 -26.23
C GLU A 729 32.54 14.06 -27.66
N PRO A 730 31.24 14.04 -28.02
CA PRO A 730 30.76 14.24 -29.39
C PRO A 730 31.21 15.59 -30.03
N TRP A 731 31.47 16.60 -29.21
CA TRP A 731 32.03 17.89 -29.66
C TRP A 731 33.44 17.81 -30.25
N LYS A 732 34.16 16.69 -30.07
CA LYS A 732 35.49 16.43 -30.66
C LYS A 732 35.46 15.79 -32.05
N LEU A 733 34.28 15.43 -32.58
CA LEU A 733 34.16 14.83 -33.90
C LEU A 733 34.79 15.72 -34.98
N ALA A 734 35.46 15.10 -35.95
CA ALA A 734 36.03 15.80 -37.10
C ALA A 734 34.93 16.55 -37.89
N PRO A 735 35.24 17.71 -38.53
CA PRO A 735 34.23 18.58 -39.16
C PRO A 735 33.29 17.86 -40.12
N GLU A 736 33.80 16.88 -40.86
CA GLU A 736 33.09 16.07 -41.84
C GLU A 736 32.00 15.19 -41.20
N ARG A 737 32.18 14.84 -39.91
CA ARG A 737 31.29 13.97 -39.12
C ARG A 737 30.42 14.72 -38.11
N GLN A 738 30.53 16.04 -38.00
CA GLN A 738 29.67 16.86 -37.13
C GLN A 738 28.17 16.74 -37.45
N HIS A 739 27.81 16.34 -38.67
CA HIS A 739 26.42 16.06 -39.06
C HIS A 739 25.77 14.92 -38.24
N LEU A 740 26.57 13.98 -37.70
CA LEU A 740 26.10 12.87 -36.87
C LEU A 740 25.57 13.30 -35.50
N VAL A 741 25.81 14.55 -35.09
CA VAL A 741 25.46 15.09 -33.76
C VAL A 741 24.73 16.43 -33.83
N HIS A 742 24.13 16.76 -34.99
CA HIS A 742 23.51 18.07 -35.20
C HIS A 742 22.30 18.35 -34.29
N ASP A 743 21.58 17.30 -33.88
CA ASP A 743 20.48 17.37 -32.91
C ASP A 743 20.92 17.39 -31.43
N TYR A 744 22.21 17.14 -31.16
CA TYR A 744 22.74 17.08 -29.80
C TYR A 744 23.45 18.39 -29.41
N PRO A 745 23.14 19.01 -28.25
CA PRO A 745 23.68 20.31 -27.88
C PRO A 745 25.20 20.33 -27.70
N ARG A 746 25.81 21.47 -28.02
CA ARG A 746 27.21 21.72 -27.70
C ARG A 746 27.40 21.91 -26.19
N PRO A 747 28.57 21.55 -25.62
CA PRO A 747 28.88 21.76 -24.21
C PRO A 747 28.58 23.17 -23.71
N CYS A 748 27.65 23.29 -22.75
CA CYS A 748 27.28 24.56 -22.12
C CYS A 748 28.41 25.16 -21.25
N VAL A 749 29.40 24.33 -20.88
CA VAL A 749 30.64 24.72 -20.20
C VAL A 749 31.81 24.31 -21.09
N ASP A 750 32.83 25.17 -21.21
CA ASP A 750 34.08 24.89 -21.93
C ASP A 750 34.81 23.66 -21.34
N PRO A 751 34.98 22.55 -22.12
CA PRO A 751 35.64 21.33 -21.66
C PRO A 751 37.10 21.53 -21.20
N GLY A 752 37.79 22.57 -21.67
CA GLY A 752 39.16 22.89 -21.25
C GLY A 752 39.26 23.24 -19.76
N LYS A 753 38.18 23.75 -19.15
CA LYS A 753 38.17 24.19 -17.75
C LYS A 753 38.26 23.04 -16.74
N PHE A 754 37.91 21.80 -17.13
CA PHE A 754 38.04 20.62 -16.26
C PHE A 754 39.49 20.35 -15.82
N ALA A 755 40.49 20.76 -16.62
CA ALA A 755 41.90 20.61 -16.25
C ALA A 755 42.34 21.59 -15.15
N PHE A 756 41.69 22.75 -15.02
CA PHE A 756 42.17 23.85 -14.18
C PHE A 756 41.72 23.74 -12.70
N ALA A 757 40.52 23.21 -12.45
CA ALA A 757 39.93 23.14 -11.11
C ALA A 757 40.79 22.36 -10.08
N VAL A 758 41.61 21.42 -10.53
CA VAL A 758 42.48 20.58 -9.68
C VAL A 758 43.54 21.42 -8.94
N LYS A 759 44.04 22.53 -9.53
CA LYS A 759 45.09 23.35 -8.91
C LYS A 759 44.57 24.24 -7.77
N GLN A 760 43.39 24.85 -7.91
CA GLN A 760 42.82 25.67 -6.82
C GLN A 760 42.42 24.82 -5.61
N ALA A 761 41.86 23.62 -5.82
CA ALA A 761 41.52 22.69 -4.75
C ALA A 761 42.74 22.19 -3.95
N ALA A 762 43.95 22.24 -4.53
CA ALA A 762 45.19 21.92 -3.83
C ALA A 762 45.66 23.07 -2.91
N GLY A 763 45.49 24.34 -3.31
CA GLY A 763 45.90 25.50 -2.51
C GLY A 763 45.02 25.75 -1.27
N ALA A 764 43.74 25.36 -1.32
CA ALA A 764 42.81 25.51 -0.19
C ALA A 764 43.09 24.55 1.00
N ARG A 765 44.05 23.63 0.88
CA ARG A 765 44.21 22.47 1.78
C ARG A 765 44.93 22.76 3.09
N GLU A 766 45.61 23.91 3.21
CA GLU A 766 46.49 24.22 4.35
C GLU A 766 45.85 25.06 5.48
N LYS A 767 44.67 25.67 5.27
CA LYS A 767 44.13 26.72 6.17
C LYS A 767 42.78 26.43 6.82
N ALA A 768 42.32 25.17 6.84
CA ALA A 768 41.06 24.77 7.49
C ALA A 768 41.28 23.80 8.66
N GLY A 769 40.56 24.02 9.76
CA GLY A 769 40.52 23.11 10.92
C GLY A 769 39.94 21.73 10.56
N LYS A 770 40.09 20.74 11.47
CA LYS A 770 39.80 19.32 11.20
C LYS A 770 38.35 19.12 10.69
N PRO A 771 38.14 18.71 9.42
CA PRO A 771 36.84 18.75 8.75
C PRO A 771 35.98 17.48 8.91
N LEU A 772 34.69 17.60 8.57
CA LEU A 772 33.67 16.54 8.70
C LEU A 772 33.86 15.44 7.64
N LYS A 773 34.61 14.37 7.96
CA LYS A 773 35.09 13.40 6.95
C LYS A 773 34.00 12.45 6.42
N LEU A 774 33.36 12.80 5.32
CA LEU A 774 32.63 11.85 4.47
C LEU A 774 33.59 10.97 3.66
N ALA A 775 33.27 9.67 3.57
CA ALA A 775 34.16 8.61 3.10
C ALA A 775 34.27 8.51 1.57
N SER A 776 35.00 9.46 0.98
CA SER A 776 35.40 9.48 -0.43
C SER A 776 36.90 9.15 -0.56
N THR A 777 37.24 7.87 -0.37
CA THR A 777 38.62 7.38 -0.46
C THR A 777 38.96 7.00 -1.91
N PRO A 778 40.13 7.37 -2.46
CA PRO A 778 40.55 6.95 -3.79
C PRO A 778 40.74 5.43 -3.90
N LEU A 779 40.60 4.91 -5.13
CA LEU A 779 41.03 3.56 -5.49
C LEU A 779 42.57 3.49 -5.50
N HIS A 780 43.14 3.01 -4.40
CA HIS A 780 44.26 2.07 -4.48
C HIS A 780 43.71 0.66 -4.17
N PRO A 781 44.32 -0.40 -4.72
CA PRO A 781 43.99 -1.76 -4.30
C PRO A 781 44.30 -1.91 -2.80
N LEU A 782 43.26 -2.03 -1.98
CA LEU A 782 43.39 -2.35 -0.57
C LEU A 782 43.99 -3.75 -0.47
N ARG A 783 45.24 -3.84 0.00
CA ARG A 783 45.87 -5.14 0.30
C ARG A 783 44.96 -5.93 1.24
N GLU A 784 44.77 -7.21 0.96
CA GLU A 784 43.83 -8.10 1.67
C GLU A 784 44.06 -8.10 3.20
N SER A 785 45.31 -7.91 3.64
CA SER A 785 45.70 -7.76 5.05
C SER A 785 45.03 -6.60 5.81
N SER A 786 44.35 -5.68 5.11
CA SER A 786 43.52 -4.63 5.71
C SER A 786 42.06 -5.04 5.95
N MET A 787 41.57 -6.11 5.30
CA MET A 787 40.25 -6.67 5.54
C MET A 787 40.34 -7.78 6.58
N ARG A 788 40.10 -7.44 7.86
CA ARG A 788 39.72 -8.46 8.85
C ARG A 788 38.23 -8.75 8.69
N PRO A 789 37.80 -9.99 8.42
CA PRO A 789 36.40 -10.36 8.49
C PRO A 789 35.82 -10.02 9.87
N TRP A 790 34.54 -9.66 9.92
CA TRP A 790 33.85 -9.36 11.17
C TRP A 790 33.78 -10.58 12.10
N HIS A 791 33.78 -11.77 11.50
CA HIS A 791 33.92 -13.05 12.17
C HIS A 791 35.37 -13.52 12.11
N LYS A 792 36.07 -13.49 13.24
CA LYS A 792 36.89 -14.65 13.62
C LYS A 792 35.99 -15.56 14.45
N PRO A 793 35.99 -16.89 14.23
CA PRO A 793 35.44 -17.82 15.21
C PRO A 793 36.11 -17.59 16.57
N ALA A 794 35.33 -17.63 17.65
CA ALA A 794 35.90 -17.79 18.98
C ALA A 794 36.44 -19.22 19.10
N SER A 795 37.67 -19.35 19.62
CA SER A 795 38.34 -20.59 19.95
C SER A 795 38.35 -20.78 21.46
#